data_AF-A0A2V7YSU7-F1
#
_entry.id   AF-A0A2V7YSU7-F1
#
_cell.length_a   1.000
_cell.length_b   1.000
_cell.length_c   1.000
_cell.angle_alpha   90.00
_cell.angle_beta   90.00
_cell.angle_gamma   90.00
#
_symmetry.space_group_name_H-M   'P 1'
#
loop_
_entity.id
_entity.type
_entity.pdbx_description
1 polymer ?
#
loop_
_entity_poly.entity_id
_entity_poly.type
_entity_poly.pdbx_seq_one_letter_code
_entity_poly.pdbx_strand_id
1 'polypeptide(L)'
;MKIHTLLDQIDLGSIALPEFQRGYVWNRDQVRGLMDSLYRRHPVGSLLVWLTKTEGAQARGDGSLAPGSVKLLLDGQQRVTTLYGIVRGKPPEFFDGSTETFTGLHFNLDDETFAFYAPLKMRDNPLWVDVTRLMQTGVGSFMREIVTRPAFAANLTLYLERLTRLGGILDVDLHVEEVTGEDKTVDVVVEIFNRLNSGGTKLSKGDLALAKICAAWPEARGEMKARLARWQSFGFYFRLEWLLRCVNAVVTGEALFSALKDVEVPAFREGLQTAGDMVDRLLDMIASRLGLDHDRVLGSRYSFPLLVRYLSERGGRLADYRERDKLLYWYVQTFLWGRYAGSTETVLNVDLAASEQKEGALDRLIQQLRQDRGDLTVSPQDFLGWSRGARFYPLLYMLTRVSRCTDWGNGLELSANLRGRYSRLEVHHIFPKALLYRNGGYSRPEVNAIANFTFLTRETNEMVTDRDPAEYFEEVLRRHPGALESHWIPMDRELWKVENYTRFLEARRELLAAAANRFLQGLLDGVLPEPEKAPSILNRQVPVVSGGIESDDEEKLLRECNELVVRQGLAEGELLYEVSDPESGQPLAVLDLAWPEGLQPRLTQPVAILVNESPETVEAANGAGFRCFADTESFFDYIEKEVLGTPLIEEPVEKRKRGDDRPEPRPRPATFNDACMERVERHLGKTFVKLGKVRRKTSDGSVAVICAVSRAYPNEQGEGYWHIFKPRHEQFLNTAATAYVALGCGSPERVLLIPFSELAPWLEGLDTTVTASGPYWHLRIYYQNGHLRLVRKRGYEAIDLDRYLLREP
;
A
#
# COMPACT_ATOMS: atom_id res chain seq x y z
N MET A 1 -3.31 -23.01 31.39
CA MET A 1 -4.56 -23.43 30.73
C MET A 1 -4.17 -24.06 29.41
N LYS A 2 -4.54 -25.33 29.19
CA LYS A 2 -4.21 -26.02 27.94
C LYS A 2 -4.94 -25.41 26.74
N ILE A 3 -4.31 -25.42 25.57
CA ILE A 3 -4.88 -24.87 24.33
C ILE A 3 -6.23 -25.51 24.01
N HIS A 4 -6.38 -26.84 24.07
CA HIS A 4 -7.69 -27.45 23.77
C HIS A 4 -8.80 -26.94 24.71
N THR A 5 -8.51 -26.83 26.02
CA THR A 5 -9.47 -26.34 27.02
C THR A 5 -9.85 -24.87 26.76
N LEU A 6 -8.89 -24.06 26.33
CA LEU A 6 -9.13 -22.67 25.93
C LEU A 6 -10.11 -22.60 24.74
N LEU A 7 -9.89 -23.43 23.72
CA LEU A 7 -10.76 -23.46 22.53
C LEU A 7 -12.17 -23.99 22.86
N ASP A 8 -12.27 -25.00 23.71
CA ASP A 8 -13.55 -25.51 24.21
C ASP A 8 -14.33 -24.43 24.99
N GLN A 9 -13.64 -23.61 25.80
CA GLN A 9 -14.27 -22.49 26.52
C GLN A 9 -14.79 -21.39 25.58
N ILE A 10 -14.17 -21.20 24.41
CA ILE A 10 -14.67 -20.29 23.38
C ILE A 10 -15.93 -20.88 22.74
N ASP A 11 -15.93 -22.17 22.41
CA ASP A 11 -17.10 -22.86 21.84
C ASP A 11 -18.30 -22.83 22.79
N LEU A 12 -18.06 -22.89 24.10
CA LEU A 12 -19.08 -22.80 25.15
C LEU A 12 -19.51 -21.37 25.50
N GLY A 13 -18.94 -20.34 24.85
CA GLY A 13 -19.22 -18.94 25.16
C GLY A 13 -18.74 -18.49 26.56
N SER A 14 -17.87 -19.27 27.20
CA SER A 14 -17.27 -18.95 28.51
C SER A 14 -16.07 -18.00 28.37
N ILE A 15 -15.40 -18.02 27.22
CA ILE A 15 -14.43 -17.01 26.80
C ILE A 15 -14.95 -16.32 25.54
N ALA A 16 -14.97 -14.99 25.53
CA ALA A 16 -15.42 -14.21 24.38
C ALA A 16 -14.48 -13.03 24.10
N LEU A 17 -14.51 -12.49 22.88
CA LEU A 17 -13.80 -11.25 22.58
C LEU A 17 -14.63 -10.05 23.00
N PRO A 18 -14.05 -9.05 23.68
CA PRO A 18 -14.71 -7.77 23.89
C PRO A 18 -14.90 -7.02 22.58
N GLU A 19 -16.01 -6.29 22.47
CA GLU A 19 -16.37 -5.54 21.26
C GLU A 19 -15.37 -4.43 20.89
N PHE A 20 -14.71 -3.85 21.89
CA PHE A 20 -13.73 -2.79 21.72
C PHE A 20 -12.42 -3.26 21.06
N GLN A 21 -12.17 -4.57 20.96
CA GLN A 21 -10.98 -5.06 20.26
C GLN A 21 -11.08 -4.85 18.73
N ARG A 22 -9.93 -4.65 18.08
CA ARG A 22 -9.86 -4.48 16.62
C ARG A 22 -10.13 -5.79 15.88
N GLY A 23 -10.29 -5.71 14.55
CA GLY A 23 -10.31 -6.89 13.68
C GLY A 23 -9.03 -7.74 13.74
N TYR A 24 -9.04 -8.87 13.05
CA TYR A 24 -7.85 -9.70 12.88
C TYR A 24 -6.88 -9.01 11.91
N VAL A 25 -5.61 -8.89 12.31
CA VAL A 25 -4.58 -8.13 11.55
C VAL A 25 -3.28 -8.91 11.36
N TRP A 26 -3.23 -10.17 11.82
CA TRP A 26 -2.05 -11.00 11.65
C TRP A 26 -1.92 -11.47 10.21
N ASN A 27 -0.69 -11.56 9.70
CA ASN A 27 -0.39 -12.13 8.39
C ASN A 27 0.05 -13.60 8.49
N ARG A 28 0.25 -14.25 7.34
CA ARG A 28 0.66 -15.67 7.25
C ARG A 28 2.00 -15.95 7.95
N ASP A 29 2.95 -15.03 7.91
CA ASP A 29 4.24 -15.19 8.60
C ASP A 29 4.10 -15.24 10.13
N GLN A 30 3.24 -14.40 10.68
CA GLN A 30 2.95 -14.39 12.12
C GLN A 30 2.24 -15.68 12.55
N VAL A 31 1.32 -16.19 11.72
CA VAL A 31 0.66 -17.48 11.92
C VAL A 31 1.68 -18.62 11.92
N ARG A 32 2.57 -18.66 10.93
CA ARG A 32 3.66 -19.63 10.83
C ARG A 32 4.58 -19.56 12.04
N GLY A 33 5.00 -18.36 12.44
CA GLY A 33 5.89 -18.14 13.58
C GLY A 33 5.28 -18.58 14.92
N LEU A 34 3.97 -18.39 15.10
CA LEU A 34 3.25 -18.89 16.29
C LEU A 34 3.28 -20.42 16.34
N MET A 35 2.95 -21.09 15.23
CA MET A 35 2.88 -22.55 15.18
C MET A 35 4.27 -23.19 15.34
N ASP A 36 5.30 -22.61 14.73
CA ASP A 36 6.69 -23.03 14.94
C ASP A 36 7.11 -22.89 16.42
N SER A 37 6.79 -21.75 17.04
CA SER A 37 7.09 -21.53 18.46
C SER A 37 6.41 -22.56 19.37
N LEU A 38 5.14 -22.86 19.13
CA LEU A 38 4.39 -23.86 19.89
C LEU A 38 4.95 -25.27 19.69
N TYR A 39 5.28 -25.63 18.45
CA TYR A 39 5.89 -26.92 18.11
C TYR A 39 7.23 -27.12 18.82
N ARG A 40 8.06 -26.06 18.87
CA ARG A 40 9.37 -26.05 19.55
C ARG A 40 9.30 -25.83 21.06
N ARG A 41 8.09 -25.68 21.63
CA ARG A 41 7.87 -25.36 23.05
C ARG A 41 8.52 -24.04 23.49
N HIS A 42 8.67 -23.09 22.57
CA HIS A 42 9.11 -21.74 22.89
C HIS A 42 7.96 -20.95 23.56
N PRO A 43 8.27 -20.01 24.48
CA PRO A 43 7.25 -19.16 25.07
C PRO A 43 6.53 -18.31 24.03
N VAL A 44 5.20 -18.34 24.02
CA VAL A 44 4.36 -17.55 23.10
C VAL A 44 3.63 -16.40 23.80
N GLY A 45 4.04 -16.05 25.02
CA GLY A 45 3.43 -15.03 25.87
C GLY A 45 2.23 -15.54 26.68
N SER A 46 1.76 -14.74 27.64
CA SER A 46 0.55 -15.01 28.43
C SER A 46 -0.71 -14.49 27.73
N LEU A 47 -1.88 -14.90 28.20
CA LEU A 47 -3.17 -14.30 27.87
C LEU A 47 -3.63 -13.46 29.07
N LEU A 48 -4.37 -12.39 28.79
CA LEU A 48 -5.06 -11.63 29.82
C LEU A 48 -6.56 -11.73 29.57
N VAL A 49 -7.33 -12.09 30.59
CA VAL A 49 -8.80 -12.16 30.51
C VAL A 49 -9.45 -11.34 31.62
N TRP A 50 -10.64 -10.80 31.36
CA TRP A 50 -11.46 -10.09 32.34
C TRP A 50 -12.70 -10.91 32.68
N LEU A 51 -12.81 -11.33 33.93
CA LEU A 51 -13.99 -12.05 34.42
C LEU A 51 -15.08 -11.05 34.83
N THR A 52 -16.25 -11.14 34.20
CA THR A 52 -17.39 -10.27 34.48
C THR A 52 -18.71 -11.05 34.45
N LYS A 53 -19.78 -10.45 34.97
CA LYS A 53 -21.14 -11.02 34.91
C LYS A 53 -21.67 -10.94 33.47
N THR A 54 -22.36 -11.99 33.03
CA THR A 54 -22.88 -12.09 31.67
C THR A 54 -23.88 -10.98 31.33
N GLU A 55 -24.71 -10.56 32.30
CA GLU A 55 -25.79 -9.58 32.15
C GLU A 55 -25.32 -8.13 31.83
N GLY A 56 -24.00 -7.90 31.74
CA GLY A 56 -23.41 -6.62 31.32
C GLY A 56 -22.18 -6.77 30.42
N ALA A 57 -21.92 -7.98 29.90
CA ALA A 57 -20.77 -8.24 29.05
C ALA A 57 -21.10 -7.93 27.59
N GLN A 58 -20.37 -6.97 27.00
CA GLN A 58 -20.41 -6.70 25.57
C GLN A 58 -19.34 -7.54 24.87
N ALA A 59 -19.78 -8.64 24.28
CA ALA A 59 -18.96 -9.52 23.47
C ALA A 59 -19.19 -9.25 21.99
N ARG A 60 -18.14 -9.46 21.20
CA ARG A 60 -18.17 -9.36 19.75
C ARG A 60 -18.82 -10.61 19.14
N GLY A 61 -19.64 -10.44 18.11
CA GLY A 61 -20.30 -11.52 17.38
C GLY A 61 -21.65 -11.92 18.00
N ASP A 62 -22.43 -12.73 17.29
CA ASP A 62 -23.81 -13.10 17.68
C ASP A 62 -23.87 -14.35 18.60
N GLY A 63 -22.73 -14.78 19.13
CA GLY A 63 -22.60 -15.98 19.94
C GLY A 63 -23.25 -15.86 21.32
N SER A 64 -23.89 -16.93 21.78
CA SER A 64 -24.50 -16.99 23.11
C SER A 64 -23.43 -17.09 24.20
N LEU A 65 -23.44 -16.14 25.15
CA LEU A 65 -22.52 -16.16 26.29
C LEU A 65 -22.99 -17.14 27.37
N ALA A 66 -22.02 -17.76 28.06
CA ALA A 66 -22.32 -18.64 29.18
C ALA A 66 -23.06 -17.89 30.30
N PRO A 67 -24.11 -18.46 30.91
CA PRO A 67 -24.85 -17.81 31.99
C PRO A 67 -24.02 -17.66 33.26
N GLY A 68 -24.27 -16.58 34.02
CA GLY A 68 -23.58 -16.27 35.27
C GLY A 68 -22.35 -15.37 35.08
N SER A 69 -21.26 -15.92 34.54
CA SER A 69 -20.02 -15.18 34.33
C SER A 69 -19.31 -15.56 33.03
N VAL A 70 -18.65 -14.59 32.41
CA VAL A 70 -17.87 -14.73 31.17
C VAL A 70 -16.48 -14.14 31.33
N LYS A 71 -15.49 -14.73 30.64
CA LYS A 71 -14.12 -14.22 30.54
C LYS A 71 -13.91 -13.49 29.20
N LEU A 72 -13.75 -12.18 29.24
CA LEU A 72 -13.47 -11.37 28.05
C LEU A 72 -11.95 -11.38 27.78
N LEU A 73 -11.53 -11.87 26.62
CA LEU A 73 -10.12 -11.96 26.24
C LEU A 73 -9.56 -10.55 25.96
N LEU A 74 -8.74 -10.03 26.87
CA LEU A 74 -8.13 -8.71 26.75
C LEU A 74 -6.83 -8.75 25.95
N ASP A 75 -5.94 -9.70 26.18
CA ASP A 75 -4.70 -9.85 25.41
C ASP A 75 -4.55 -11.25 24.82
N GLY A 76 -3.92 -11.33 23.65
CA GLY A 76 -3.72 -12.59 22.93
C GLY A 76 -4.81 -12.93 21.92
N GLN A 77 -5.71 -11.98 21.64
CA GLN A 77 -6.77 -12.10 20.63
C GLN A 77 -6.28 -12.77 19.34
N GLN A 78 -5.21 -12.24 18.73
CA GLN A 78 -4.72 -12.69 17.43
C GLN A 78 -4.22 -14.14 17.53
N ARG A 79 -3.43 -14.47 18.56
CA ARG A 79 -2.92 -15.83 18.84
C ARG A 79 -4.06 -16.83 19.01
N VAL A 80 -5.04 -16.50 19.84
CA VAL A 80 -6.18 -17.38 20.13
C VAL A 80 -7.06 -17.56 18.90
N THR A 81 -7.28 -16.49 18.12
CA THR A 81 -8.04 -16.53 16.87
C THR A 81 -7.36 -17.43 15.83
N THR A 82 -6.04 -17.30 15.66
CA THR A 82 -5.24 -18.16 14.77
C THR A 82 -5.33 -19.63 15.20
N LEU A 83 -5.15 -19.91 16.50
CA LEU A 83 -5.25 -21.27 17.04
C LEU A 83 -6.64 -21.86 16.84
N TYR A 84 -7.69 -21.09 17.11
CA TYR A 84 -9.06 -21.50 16.87
C TYR A 84 -9.29 -21.82 15.40
N GLY A 85 -8.88 -20.92 14.50
CA GLY A 85 -8.99 -21.07 13.05
C GLY A 85 -8.33 -22.34 12.51
N ILE A 86 -7.10 -22.63 12.95
CA ILE A 86 -6.35 -23.83 12.54
C ILE A 86 -6.94 -25.10 13.15
N VAL A 87 -7.25 -25.09 14.45
CA VAL A 87 -7.66 -26.32 15.15
C VAL A 87 -9.10 -26.71 14.81
N ARG A 88 -10.00 -25.73 14.69
CA ARG A 88 -11.40 -25.96 14.35
C ARG A 88 -11.64 -25.97 12.84
N GLY A 89 -10.70 -25.49 12.02
CA GLY A 89 -10.82 -25.39 10.57
C GLY A 89 -11.82 -24.34 10.10
N LYS A 90 -12.31 -23.49 11.01
CA LYS A 90 -13.23 -22.39 10.76
C LYS A 90 -12.90 -21.22 11.68
N PRO A 91 -13.12 -19.97 11.26
CA PRO A 91 -13.00 -18.83 12.15
C PRO A 91 -13.98 -18.92 13.33
N PRO A 92 -13.67 -18.32 14.49
CA PRO A 92 -14.65 -18.10 15.54
C PRO A 92 -15.72 -17.09 15.09
N GLU A 93 -16.90 -17.08 15.73
CA GLU A 93 -18.03 -16.20 15.34
C GLU A 93 -17.71 -14.70 15.43
N PHE A 94 -16.74 -14.33 16.27
CA PHE A 94 -16.26 -12.95 16.43
C PHE A 94 -15.16 -12.54 15.43
N PHE A 95 -14.83 -13.40 14.47
CA PHE A 95 -13.76 -13.16 13.53
C PHE A 95 -14.10 -12.03 12.55
N ASP A 96 -13.14 -11.14 12.34
CA ASP A 96 -13.25 -10.02 11.42
C ASP A 96 -11.95 -9.85 10.67
N GLY A 97 -11.78 -10.62 9.59
CA GLY A 97 -10.59 -10.69 8.74
C GLY A 97 -10.77 -11.73 7.64
N SER A 98 -9.69 -12.02 6.89
CA SER A 98 -9.70 -13.08 5.87
C SER A 98 -9.33 -14.44 6.48
N THR A 99 -10.18 -15.45 6.28
CA THR A 99 -9.98 -16.83 6.76
C THR A 99 -8.76 -17.50 6.13
N GLU A 100 -8.37 -17.08 4.93
CA GLU A 100 -7.20 -17.56 4.17
C GLU A 100 -5.86 -17.28 4.85
N THR A 101 -5.87 -16.48 5.91
CA THR A 101 -4.66 -16.12 6.65
C THR A 101 -4.16 -17.27 7.53
N PHE A 102 -5.04 -18.20 7.91
CA PHE A 102 -4.67 -19.34 8.77
C PHE A 102 -5.15 -20.71 8.22
N THR A 103 -5.97 -20.74 7.16
CA THR A 103 -6.33 -21.99 6.48
C THR A 103 -5.20 -22.47 5.56
N GLY A 104 -5.14 -23.78 5.32
CA GLY A 104 -4.13 -24.37 4.43
C GLY A 104 -2.72 -24.46 5.02
N LEU A 105 -2.53 -24.30 6.33
CA LEU A 105 -1.23 -24.49 6.95
C LEU A 105 -0.83 -25.99 6.97
N HIS A 106 0.35 -26.29 6.45
CA HIS A 106 0.94 -27.63 6.42
C HIS A 106 2.27 -27.65 7.19
N PHE A 107 2.63 -28.83 7.70
CA PHE A 107 3.89 -29.11 8.38
C PHE A 107 4.65 -30.22 7.66
N ASN A 108 5.94 -30.01 7.39
CA ASN A 108 6.78 -31.02 6.77
C ASN A 108 7.47 -31.89 7.81
N LEU A 109 7.27 -33.20 7.70
CA LEU A 109 7.83 -34.18 8.62
C LEU A 109 9.33 -34.43 8.46
N ASP A 110 9.99 -33.93 7.42
CA ASP A 110 11.42 -34.15 7.15
C ASP A 110 12.30 -33.00 7.67
N ASP A 111 11.93 -31.76 7.35
CA ASP A 111 12.69 -30.55 7.73
C ASP A 111 12.07 -29.74 8.88
N GLU A 112 10.92 -30.19 9.42
CA GLU A 112 10.18 -29.52 10.51
C GLU A 112 9.72 -28.10 10.15
N THR A 113 9.44 -27.82 8.87
CA THR A 113 8.99 -26.50 8.42
C THR A 113 7.46 -26.41 8.31
N PHE A 114 6.94 -25.26 8.76
CA PHE A 114 5.56 -24.86 8.49
C PHE A 114 5.49 -24.04 7.20
N ALA A 115 4.52 -24.35 6.33
CA ALA A 115 4.26 -23.60 5.10
C ALA A 115 2.78 -23.68 4.73
N PHE A 116 2.27 -22.67 4.05
CA PHE A 116 0.90 -22.70 3.51
C PHE A 116 0.84 -23.57 2.25
N TYR A 117 -0.34 -24.12 1.99
CA TYR A 117 -0.54 -25.10 0.93
C TYR A 117 -0.08 -24.57 -0.42
N ALA A 118 0.94 -25.20 -0.96
CA ALA A 118 1.41 -25.01 -2.31
C ALA A 118 1.22 -26.36 -3.02
N PRO A 119 0.24 -26.52 -3.92
CA PRO A 119 -0.08 -27.81 -4.56
C PRO A 119 1.14 -28.56 -5.12
N LEU A 120 2.17 -27.82 -5.48
CA LEU A 120 3.35 -28.27 -6.21
C LEU A 120 4.41 -28.88 -5.32
N LYS A 121 4.49 -28.34 -4.11
CA LYS A 121 5.34 -28.89 -3.05
C LYS A 121 4.63 -30.04 -2.34
N MET A 122 3.30 -30.06 -2.34
CA MET A 122 2.50 -30.79 -1.34
C MET A 122 1.50 -31.83 -1.88
N ARG A 123 0.96 -31.72 -3.11
CA ARG A 123 -0.15 -32.56 -3.59
C ARG A 123 0.11 -34.07 -3.50
N ASP A 124 1.32 -34.51 -3.84
CA ASP A 124 1.70 -35.92 -3.86
C ASP A 124 2.74 -36.30 -2.79
N ASN A 125 3.08 -35.36 -1.90
CA ASN A 125 4.08 -35.56 -0.87
C ASN A 125 3.42 -35.74 0.52
N PRO A 126 3.30 -36.99 1.02
CA PRO A 126 2.63 -37.29 2.29
C PRO A 126 3.43 -36.81 3.52
N LEU A 127 4.66 -36.34 3.34
CA LEU A 127 5.42 -35.71 4.43
C LEU A 127 4.90 -34.30 4.74
N TRP A 128 4.11 -33.69 3.84
CA TRP A 128 3.35 -32.47 4.12
C TRP A 128 2.03 -32.82 4.77
N VAL A 129 1.96 -32.58 6.07
CA VAL A 129 0.81 -32.86 6.91
C VAL A 129 -0.05 -31.62 6.99
N ASP A 130 -1.29 -31.69 6.51
CA ASP A 130 -2.29 -30.66 6.77
C ASP A 130 -2.51 -30.56 8.29
N VAL A 131 -2.14 -29.42 8.86
CA VAL A 131 -2.17 -29.19 10.31
C VAL A 131 -3.63 -29.17 10.79
N THR A 132 -4.55 -28.57 10.04
CA THR A 132 -5.97 -28.50 10.40
C THR A 132 -6.57 -29.90 10.45
N ARG A 133 -6.35 -30.70 9.41
CA ARG A 133 -6.82 -32.10 9.36
C ARG A 133 -6.22 -32.94 10.49
N LEU A 134 -4.95 -32.73 10.83
CA LEU A 134 -4.32 -33.41 11.96
C LEU A 134 -4.95 -33.03 13.30
N MET A 135 -5.21 -31.74 13.53
CA MET A 135 -5.85 -31.27 14.77
C MET A 135 -7.28 -31.80 14.93
N GLN A 136 -8.03 -31.97 13.84
CA GLN A 136 -9.42 -32.45 13.86
C GLN A 136 -9.53 -33.98 13.94
N THR A 137 -8.68 -34.71 13.21
CA THR A 137 -8.78 -36.18 13.09
C THR A 137 -7.82 -36.94 14.01
N GLY A 138 -6.89 -36.24 14.64
CA GLY A 138 -5.83 -36.80 15.48
C GLY A 138 -4.68 -37.40 14.66
N VAL A 139 -3.58 -37.70 15.36
CA VAL A 139 -2.34 -38.19 14.73
C VAL A 139 -2.46 -39.57 14.07
N GLY A 140 -3.42 -40.39 14.51
CA GLY A 140 -3.51 -41.81 14.11
C GLY A 140 -3.83 -42.03 12.63
N SER A 141 -4.56 -41.12 11.98
CA SER A 141 -4.82 -41.16 10.53
C SER A 141 -3.51 -41.02 9.74
N PHE A 142 -2.72 -40.00 10.06
CA PHE A 142 -1.43 -39.72 9.45
C PHE A 142 -0.38 -40.79 9.75
N MET A 143 -0.35 -41.33 10.97
CA MET A 143 0.56 -42.44 11.31
C MET A 143 0.34 -43.65 10.40
N ARG A 144 -0.92 -44.01 10.12
CA ARG A 144 -1.24 -45.11 9.18
C ARG A 144 -0.78 -44.79 7.76
N GLU A 145 -0.98 -43.56 7.28
CA GLU A 145 -0.56 -43.12 5.96
C GLU A 145 0.97 -43.20 5.77
N ILE A 146 1.75 -42.89 6.81
CA ILE A 146 3.22 -43.01 6.79
C ILE A 146 3.68 -44.47 6.91
N VAL A 147 3.15 -45.24 7.87
CA VAL A 147 3.56 -46.64 8.13
C VAL A 147 3.33 -47.55 6.93
N THR A 148 2.26 -47.30 6.15
CA THR A 148 1.90 -48.12 4.99
C THR A 148 2.76 -47.86 3.75
N ARG A 149 3.67 -46.89 3.78
CA ARG A 149 4.52 -46.51 2.64
C ARG A 149 5.97 -46.99 2.85
N PRO A 150 6.45 -48.00 2.09
CA PRO A 150 7.80 -48.54 2.25
C PRO A 150 8.92 -47.51 2.10
N ALA A 151 8.70 -46.47 1.29
CA ALA A 151 9.66 -45.40 1.03
C ALA A 151 10.09 -44.62 2.30
N PHE A 152 9.32 -44.68 3.38
CA PHE A 152 9.61 -43.96 4.63
C PHE A 152 10.12 -44.84 5.77
N ALA A 153 10.33 -46.14 5.52
CA ALA A 153 10.73 -47.09 6.54
C ALA A 153 12.02 -46.68 7.29
N ALA A 154 12.98 -46.07 6.58
CA ALA A 154 14.26 -45.63 7.15
C ALA A 154 14.11 -44.51 8.21
N ASN A 155 13.13 -43.62 8.05
CA ASN A 155 12.89 -42.47 8.94
C ASN A 155 11.57 -42.61 9.73
N LEU A 156 10.98 -43.80 9.78
CA LEU A 156 9.63 -44.00 10.31
C LEU A 156 9.49 -43.52 11.75
N THR A 157 10.40 -43.92 12.64
CA THR A 157 10.39 -43.52 14.05
C THR A 157 10.44 -42.00 14.20
N LEU A 158 11.32 -41.34 13.44
CA LEU A 158 11.47 -39.88 13.44
C LEU A 158 10.16 -39.18 13.03
N TYR A 159 9.51 -39.64 11.96
CA TYR A 159 8.25 -39.06 11.49
C TYR A 159 7.10 -39.26 12.49
N LEU A 160 7.03 -40.42 13.15
CA LEU A 160 6.02 -40.69 14.18
C LEU A 160 6.22 -39.81 15.42
N GLU A 161 7.48 -39.58 15.84
CA GLU A 161 7.81 -38.66 16.92
C GLU A 161 7.41 -37.22 16.57
N ARG A 162 7.71 -36.76 15.34
CA ARG A 162 7.35 -35.42 14.86
C ARG A 162 5.84 -35.22 14.76
N LEU A 163 5.09 -36.22 14.27
CA LEU A 163 3.61 -36.22 14.27
C LEU A 163 3.04 -36.11 15.69
N THR A 164 3.59 -36.90 16.62
CA THR A 164 3.16 -36.87 18.03
C THR A 164 3.44 -35.51 18.66
N ARG A 165 4.62 -34.92 18.39
CA ARG A 165 4.97 -33.58 18.86
C ARG A 165 4.02 -32.51 18.28
N LEU A 166 3.69 -32.61 17.00
CA LEU A 166 2.77 -31.70 16.31
C LEU A 166 1.37 -31.77 16.91
N GLY A 167 0.82 -32.97 17.13
CA GLY A 167 -0.47 -33.15 17.81
C GLY A 167 -0.45 -32.65 19.27
N GLY A 168 0.69 -32.79 19.95
CA GLY A 168 0.89 -32.33 21.32
C GLY A 168 0.89 -30.81 21.51
N ILE A 169 0.73 -30.00 20.43
CA ILE A 169 0.51 -28.55 20.54
C ILE A 169 -0.76 -28.25 21.34
N LEU A 170 -1.82 -29.04 21.19
CA LEU A 170 -3.09 -28.84 21.92
C LEU A 170 -2.97 -28.99 23.45
N ASP A 171 -1.91 -29.65 23.90
CA ASP A 171 -1.56 -29.86 25.31
C ASP A 171 -0.61 -28.79 25.87
N VAL A 172 -0.17 -27.82 25.05
CA VAL A 172 0.63 -26.70 25.55
C VAL A 172 -0.21 -25.89 26.54
N ASP A 173 0.37 -25.62 27.71
CA ASP A 173 -0.21 -24.73 28.70
C ASP A 173 0.14 -23.27 28.39
N LEU A 174 -0.91 -22.46 28.19
CA LEU A 174 -0.81 -21.01 28.15
C LEU A 174 -1.03 -20.43 29.55
N HIS A 175 -0.17 -19.50 29.93
CA HIS A 175 -0.36 -18.73 31.15
C HIS A 175 -1.51 -17.74 30.95
N VAL A 176 -2.52 -17.78 31.82
CA VAL A 176 -3.71 -16.92 31.75
C VAL A 176 -3.78 -16.10 33.03
N GLU A 177 -3.66 -14.79 32.89
CA GLU A 177 -3.86 -13.84 33.97
C GLU A 177 -5.31 -13.36 33.96
N GLU A 178 -5.95 -13.34 35.13
CA GLU A 178 -7.35 -12.95 35.27
C GLU A 178 -7.49 -11.62 35.99
N VAL A 179 -8.15 -10.65 35.34
CA VAL A 179 -8.58 -9.40 35.95
C VAL A 179 -9.97 -9.62 36.55
N THR A 180 -10.10 -9.37 37.85
CA THR A 180 -11.33 -9.55 38.63
C THR A 180 -11.55 -8.37 39.58
N GLY A 181 -12.79 -8.15 40.01
CA GLY A 181 -13.17 -7.09 40.96
C GLY A 181 -14.32 -6.22 40.46
N GLU A 182 -15.23 -5.80 41.35
CA GLU A 182 -16.36 -4.92 41.01
C GLU A 182 -15.92 -3.52 40.58
N ASP A 183 -14.69 -3.12 40.92
CA ASP A 183 -14.05 -1.86 40.53
C ASP A 183 -13.45 -1.89 39.11
N LYS A 184 -13.42 -3.05 38.45
CA LYS A 184 -12.87 -3.23 37.10
C LYS A 184 -13.92 -2.91 36.04
N THR A 185 -14.21 -1.63 35.87
CA THR A 185 -15.08 -1.12 34.81
C THR A 185 -14.45 -1.29 33.43
N VAL A 186 -15.24 -1.14 32.36
CA VAL A 186 -14.75 -1.18 30.97
C VAL A 186 -13.61 -0.18 30.75
N ASP A 187 -13.71 1.03 31.31
CA ASP A 187 -12.66 2.05 31.19
C ASP A 187 -11.32 1.61 31.80
N VAL A 188 -11.35 1.01 32.99
CA VAL A 188 -10.17 0.47 33.67
C VAL A 188 -9.56 -0.67 32.85
N VAL A 189 -10.41 -1.52 32.30
CA VAL A 189 -10.00 -2.66 31.46
C VAL A 189 -9.36 -2.22 30.15
N VAL A 190 -9.93 -1.21 29.49
CA VAL A 190 -9.35 -0.59 28.29
C VAL A 190 -8.00 0.05 28.63
N GLU A 191 -7.87 0.69 29.80
CA GLU A 191 -6.59 1.24 30.25
C GLU A 191 -5.53 0.15 30.50
N ILE A 192 -5.89 -0.94 31.19
CA ILE A 192 -5.01 -2.10 31.43
C ILE A 192 -4.54 -2.68 30.10
N PHE A 193 -5.47 -2.89 29.17
CA PHE A 193 -5.20 -3.36 27.81
C PHE A 193 -4.22 -2.44 27.05
N ASN A 194 -4.39 -1.13 27.17
CA ASN A 194 -3.52 -0.14 26.53
C ASN A 194 -2.10 -0.17 27.09
N ARG A 195 -1.95 -0.29 28.40
CA ARG A 195 -0.64 -0.37 29.06
C ARG A 195 0.13 -1.62 28.63
N LEU A 196 -0.55 -2.77 28.56
CA LEU A 196 0.04 -4.04 28.12
C LEU A 196 0.43 -4.05 26.64
N ASN A 197 -0.41 -3.49 25.76
CA ASN A 197 -0.14 -3.45 24.32
C ASN A 197 0.92 -2.43 23.87
N SER A 198 1.51 -1.69 24.80
CA SER A 198 2.56 -0.69 24.50
C SER A 198 3.86 -1.31 23.93
N GLY A 199 4.10 -2.61 24.15
CA GLY A 199 5.24 -3.38 23.63
C GLY A 199 4.97 -4.24 22.37
N GLY A 200 3.70 -4.47 22.00
CA GLY A 200 3.30 -5.34 20.87
C GLY A 200 2.86 -4.58 19.61
N THR A 201 2.05 -5.20 18.73
CA THR A 201 1.43 -4.51 17.58
C THR A 201 0.41 -3.49 18.09
N LYS A 202 0.86 -2.26 18.30
CA LYS A 202 0.09 -1.16 18.90
C LYS A 202 -1.26 -0.98 18.19
N LEU A 203 -2.30 -0.69 18.98
CA LEU A 203 -3.56 -0.17 18.43
C LEU A 203 -3.32 1.22 17.86
N SER A 204 -4.01 1.54 16.77
CA SER A 204 -4.04 2.90 16.28
C SER A 204 -4.79 3.79 17.28
N LYS A 205 -4.52 5.11 17.27
CA LYS A 205 -5.30 6.06 18.08
C LYS A 205 -6.80 6.02 17.71
N GLY A 206 -7.12 5.71 16.45
CA GLY A 206 -8.49 5.55 15.97
C GLY A 206 -9.17 4.31 16.57
N ASP A 207 -8.46 3.19 16.67
CA ASP A 207 -8.99 1.97 17.31
C ASP A 207 -9.35 2.23 18.78
N LEU A 208 -8.53 3.02 19.48
CA LEU A 208 -8.79 3.39 20.89
C LEU A 208 -10.00 4.30 21.05
N ALA A 209 -10.16 5.27 20.16
CA ALA A 209 -11.33 6.14 20.16
C ALA A 209 -12.62 5.34 19.87
N LEU A 210 -12.58 4.48 18.85
CA LEU A 210 -13.71 3.64 18.49
C LEU A 210 -14.04 2.61 19.58
N ALA A 211 -13.03 2.04 20.22
CA ALA A 211 -13.18 1.14 21.37
C ALA A 211 -14.04 1.76 22.49
N LYS A 212 -13.76 3.01 22.86
CA LYS A 212 -14.53 3.74 23.87
C LYS A 212 -15.98 3.97 23.43
N ILE A 213 -16.19 4.31 22.16
CA ILE A 213 -17.54 4.50 21.61
C ILE A 213 -18.31 3.19 21.62
N CYS A 214 -17.70 2.09 21.16
CA CYS A 214 -18.32 0.76 21.16
C CYS A 214 -18.72 0.27 22.55
N ALA A 215 -17.96 0.62 23.59
CA ALA A 215 -18.31 0.28 24.97
C ALA A 215 -19.67 0.87 25.42
N ALA A 216 -20.05 2.03 24.88
CA ALA A 216 -21.31 2.69 25.18
C ALA A 216 -22.36 2.53 24.06
N TRP A 217 -21.93 2.19 22.85
CA TRP A 217 -22.76 1.93 21.67
C TRP A 217 -22.20 0.75 20.85
N PRO A 218 -22.56 -0.49 21.22
CA PRO A 218 -22.12 -1.71 20.53
C PRO A 218 -22.21 -1.65 19.01
N GLU A 219 -23.37 -1.22 18.51
CA GLU A 219 -23.69 -1.26 17.08
C GLU A 219 -22.90 -0.25 16.24
N ALA A 220 -22.15 0.68 16.85
CA ALA A 220 -21.40 1.74 16.18
C ALA A 220 -20.52 1.20 15.03
N ARG A 221 -19.79 0.11 15.28
CA ARG A 221 -18.90 -0.48 14.27
C ARG A 221 -19.70 -1.12 13.13
N GLY A 222 -20.80 -1.79 13.43
CA GLY A 222 -21.71 -2.38 12.44
C GLY A 222 -22.30 -1.31 11.51
N GLU A 223 -22.77 -0.21 12.09
CA GLU A 223 -23.32 0.95 11.35
C GLU A 223 -22.29 1.62 10.43
N MET A 224 -21.05 1.75 10.89
CA MET A 224 -19.97 2.26 10.06
C MET A 224 -19.68 1.30 8.89
N LYS A 225 -19.61 -0.01 9.15
CA LYS A 225 -19.37 -1.03 8.10
C LYS A 225 -20.50 -1.07 7.07
N ALA A 226 -21.75 -0.94 7.49
CA ALA A 226 -22.89 -0.90 6.58
C ALA A 226 -22.78 0.26 5.57
N ARG A 227 -22.31 1.43 6.00
CA ARG A 227 -22.05 2.59 5.12
C ARG A 227 -20.90 2.32 4.15
N LEU A 228 -19.81 1.73 4.63
CA LEU A 228 -18.67 1.33 3.78
C LEU A 228 -19.11 0.32 2.71
N ALA A 229 -19.87 -0.71 3.09
CA ALA A 229 -20.41 -1.71 2.16
C ALA A 229 -21.36 -1.08 1.12
N ARG A 230 -22.16 -0.09 1.53
CA ARG A 230 -22.99 0.68 0.59
C ARG A 230 -22.14 1.42 -0.44
N TRP A 231 -21.11 2.16 -0.04
CA TRP A 231 -20.22 2.83 -1.00
C TRP A 231 -19.47 1.84 -1.90
N GLN A 232 -19.06 0.69 -1.35
CA GLN A 232 -18.43 -0.38 -2.12
C GLN A 232 -19.35 -0.91 -3.23
N SER A 233 -20.65 -1.04 -2.96
CA SER A 233 -21.64 -1.45 -3.98
C SER A 233 -21.79 -0.46 -5.15
N PHE A 234 -21.31 0.77 -4.98
CA PHE A 234 -21.25 1.81 -6.02
C PHE A 234 -19.84 1.99 -6.61
N GLY A 235 -18.90 1.11 -6.26
CA GLY A 235 -17.54 1.15 -6.77
C GLY A 235 -16.64 2.17 -6.06
N PHE A 236 -16.86 2.46 -4.77
CA PHE A 236 -15.99 3.28 -3.93
C PHE A 236 -15.57 2.53 -2.66
N TYR A 237 -14.27 2.39 -2.43
CA TYR A 237 -13.70 1.57 -1.36
C TYR A 237 -13.06 2.44 -0.28
N PHE A 238 -13.66 2.48 0.92
CA PHE A 238 -13.13 3.25 2.03
C PHE A 238 -12.79 2.38 3.23
N ARG A 239 -11.81 2.83 4.03
CA ARG A 239 -11.41 2.14 5.27
C ARG A 239 -12.19 2.66 6.47
N LEU A 240 -12.36 1.83 7.49
CA LEU A 240 -13.05 2.20 8.73
C LEU A 240 -12.41 3.42 9.41
N GLU A 241 -11.08 3.45 9.48
CA GLU A 241 -10.34 4.59 10.05
C GLU A 241 -10.61 5.90 9.29
N TRP A 242 -10.77 5.84 7.96
CA TRP A 242 -11.10 7.00 7.14
C TRP A 242 -12.47 7.56 7.50
N LEU A 243 -13.48 6.68 7.63
CA LEU A 243 -14.83 7.10 8.03
C LEU A 243 -14.82 7.68 9.44
N LEU A 244 -14.11 7.04 10.39
CA LEU A 244 -13.95 7.56 11.74
C LEU A 244 -13.36 8.98 11.74
N ARG A 245 -12.42 9.26 10.82
CA ARG A 245 -11.79 10.57 10.67
C ARG A 245 -12.76 11.61 10.12
N CYS A 246 -13.65 11.23 9.19
CA CYS A 246 -14.74 12.10 8.74
C CYS A 246 -15.70 12.43 9.90
N VAL A 247 -16.08 11.43 10.71
CA VAL A 247 -16.93 11.66 11.90
C VAL A 247 -16.23 12.58 12.90
N ASN A 248 -14.95 12.34 13.19
CA ASN A 248 -14.16 13.20 14.07
C ASN A 248 -14.13 14.65 13.58
N ALA A 249 -13.83 14.87 12.30
CA ALA A 249 -13.82 16.20 11.73
C ALA A 249 -15.19 16.88 11.85
N VAL A 250 -16.30 16.18 11.64
CA VAL A 250 -17.65 16.74 11.80
C VAL A 250 -17.94 17.11 13.25
N VAL A 251 -17.64 16.23 14.20
CA VAL A 251 -18.03 16.38 15.60
C VAL A 251 -17.11 17.34 16.37
N THR A 252 -15.80 17.24 16.16
CA THR A 252 -14.79 17.94 16.97
C THR A 252 -14.10 19.07 16.22
N GLY A 253 -13.93 18.91 14.91
CA GLY A 253 -13.15 19.84 14.08
C GLY A 253 -11.69 19.56 14.02
N GLU A 254 -11.28 18.46 14.63
CA GLU A 254 -9.90 18.02 14.62
C GLU A 254 -9.74 16.74 13.79
N ALA A 255 -8.56 16.59 13.21
CA ALA A 255 -8.12 15.36 12.56
C ALA A 255 -7.64 14.31 13.58
N LEU A 256 -7.23 14.74 14.78
CA LEU A 256 -6.67 13.87 15.82
C LEU A 256 -7.76 13.12 16.58
N PHE A 257 -7.67 11.79 16.59
CA PHE A 257 -8.64 10.94 17.30
C PHE A 257 -8.67 11.15 18.82
N SER A 258 -7.67 11.82 19.41
CA SER A 258 -7.72 12.20 20.82
C SER A 258 -8.89 13.13 21.14
N ALA A 259 -9.35 13.92 20.17
CA ALA A 259 -10.51 14.79 20.34
C ALA A 259 -11.82 14.01 20.54
N LEU A 260 -11.90 12.77 20.05
CA LEU A 260 -13.06 11.89 20.28
C LEU A 260 -13.17 11.41 21.73
N LYS A 261 -12.12 11.58 22.55
CA LYS A 261 -12.11 11.08 23.93
C LYS A 261 -13.30 11.62 24.75
N ASP A 262 -13.67 12.88 24.55
CA ASP A 262 -14.68 13.56 25.36
C ASP A 262 -16.02 13.71 24.61
N VAL A 263 -16.19 12.98 23.49
CA VAL A 263 -17.41 12.98 22.69
C VAL A 263 -18.42 11.96 23.25
N GLU A 264 -19.62 12.45 23.54
CA GLU A 264 -20.75 11.62 23.96
C GLU A 264 -21.34 10.81 22.80
N VAL A 265 -21.85 9.60 23.09
CA VAL A 265 -22.42 8.68 22.08
C VAL A 265 -23.50 9.33 21.20
N PRO A 266 -24.48 10.11 21.71
CA PRO A 266 -25.48 10.75 20.86
C PRO A 266 -24.86 11.70 19.82
N ALA A 267 -23.85 12.48 20.22
CA ALA A 267 -23.14 13.39 19.32
C ALA A 267 -22.33 12.61 18.26
N PHE A 268 -21.69 11.50 18.66
CA PHE A 268 -21.00 10.63 17.71
C PHE A 268 -21.97 10.01 16.69
N ARG A 269 -23.15 9.54 17.14
CA ARG A 269 -24.17 8.94 16.27
C ARG A 269 -24.72 9.93 15.25
N GLU A 270 -25.04 11.15 15.69
CA GLU A 270 -25.45 12.25 14.80
C GLU A 270 -24.31 12.63 13.83
N GLY A 271 -23.08 12.70 14.34
CA GLY A 271 -21.88 12.93 13.54
C GLY A 271 -21.66 11.86 12.47
N LEU A 272 -21.89 10.59 12.78
CA LEU A 272 -21.79 9.48 11.83
C LEU A 272 -22.83 9.57 10.72
N GLN A 273 -24.08 9.90 11.08
CA GLN A 273 -25.14 10.15 10.09
C GLN A 273 -24.78 11.33 9.19
N THR A 274 -24.42 12.47 9.79
CA THR A 274 -24.05 13.69 9.07
C THR A 274 -22.85 13.45 8.15
N ALA A 275 -21.80 12.77 8.64
CA ALA A 275 -20.64 12.45 7.84
C ALA A 275 -21.00 11.58 6.63
N GLY A 276 -21.83 10.54 6.84
CA GLY A 276 -22.33 9.70 5.75
C GLY A 276 -23.09 10.50 4.69
N ASP A 277 -24.04 11.34 5.12
CA ASP A 277 -24.85 12.16 4.21
C ASP A 277 -24.00 13.18 3.42
N MET A 278 -22.96 13.75 4.04
CA MET A 278 -22.05 14.66 3.37
C MET A 278 -21.12 13.93 2.39
N VAL A 279 -20.65 12.73 2.73
CA VAL A 279 -19.88 11.88 1.79
C VAL A 279 -20.73 11.56 0.57
N ASP A 280 -22.00 11.17 0.74
CA ASP A 280 -22.91 10.88 -0.37
C ASP A 280 -23.01 12.09 -1.32
N ARG A 281 -23.23 13.28 -0.77
CA ARG A 281 -23.28 14.55 -1.54
C ARG A 281 -21.98 14.88 -2.23
N LEU A 282 -20.84 14.64 -1.58
CA LEU A 282 -19.52 14.89 -2.16
C LEU A 282 -19.25 13.96 -3.34
N LEU A 283 -19.57 12.68 -3.22
CA LEU A 283 -19.41 11.71 -4.31
C LEU A 283 -20.27 12.10 -5.52
N ASP A 284 -21.54 12.46 -5.30
CA ASP A 284 -22.42 12.95 -6.37
C ASP A 284 -21.90 14.23 -7.02
N MET A 285 -21.41 15.18 -6.22
CA MET A 285 -20.87 16.45 -6.70
C MET A 285 -19.57 16.26 -7.51
N ILE A 286 -18.66 15.41 -7.01
CA ILE A 286 -17.41 15.08 -7.68
C ILE A 286 -17.69 14.33 -8.99
N ALA A 287 -18.56 13.32 -8.97
CA ALA A 287 -18.92 12.56 -10.17
C ALA A 287 -19.62 13.42 -11.22
N SER A 288 -20.58 14.26 -10.82
CA SER A 288 -21.34 15.10 -11.76
C SER A 288 -20.54 16.26 -12.34
N ARG A 289 -19.70 16.91 -11.53
CA ARG A 289 -18.95 18.11 -11.96
C ARG A 289 -17.57 17.80 -12.53
N LEU A 290 -16.89 16.77 -12.00
CA LEU A 290 -15.54 16.39 -12.41
C LEU A 290 -15.50 15.08 -13.20
N GLY A 291 -16.61 14.34 -13.29
CA GLY A 291 -16.64 13.06 -13.99
C GLY A 291 -15.91 11.93 -13.27
N LEU A 292 -15.37 12.14 -12.07
CA LEU A 292 -14.67 11.13 -11.27
C LEU A 292 -15.70 10.25 -10.55
N ASP A 293 -15.97 9.07 -11.10
CA ASP A 293 -17.18 8.29 -10.80
C ASP A 293 -16.93 6.90 -10.20
N HIS A 294 -15.67 6.56 -9.92
CA HIS A 294 -15.29 5.29 -9.30
C HIS A 294 -13.97 5.41 -8.53
N ASP A 295 -13.67 4.40 -7.73
CA ASP A 295 -12.57 4.37 -6.78
C ASP A 295 -11.19 4.74 -7.36
N ARG A 296 -10.84 4.17 -8.52
CA ARG A 296 -9.52 4.30 -9.14
C ARG A 296 -9.21 5.72 -9.60
N VAL A 297 -10.22 6.53 -9.91
CA VAL A 297 -10.07 7.92 -10.34
C VAL A 297 -10.38 8.91 -9.22
N LEU A 298 -10.82 8.43 -8.06
CA LEU A 298 -11.09 9.28 -6.90
C LEU A 298 -9.77 9.67 -6.22
N GLY A 299 -9.32 10.91 -6.47
CA GLY A 299 -8.12 11.46 -5.86
C GLY A 299 -8.30 11.84 -4.39
N SER A 300 -7.18 11.92 -3.64
CA SER A 300 -7.07 12.55 -2.31
C SER A 300 -8.21 12.22 -1.35
N ARG A 301 -8.38 10.93 -1.02
CA ARG A 301 -9.38 10.48 -0.03
C ARG A 301 -9.27 11.23 1.30
N TYR A 302 -8.05 11.59 1.71
CA TYR A 302 -7.79 12.31 2.96
C TYR A 302 -8.19 13.79 2.95
N SER A 303 -8.63 14.35 1.81
CA SER A 303 -9.32 15.64 1.78
C SER A 303 -10.76 15.57 2.30
N PHE A 304 -11.39 14.39 2.24
CA PHE A 304 -12.81 14.24 2.58
C PHE A 304 -13.16 14.68 4.00
N PRO A 305 -12.39 14.37 5.07
CA PRO A 305 -12.73 14.89 6.39
C PRO A 305 -12.90 16.41 6.44
N LEU A 306 -12.06 17.17 5.72
CA LEU A 306 -12.23 18.62 5.57
C LEU A 306 -13.49 18.95 4.78
N LEU A 307 -13.69 18.32 3.61
CA LEU A 307 -14.82 18.60 2.73
C LEU A 307 -16.18 18.28 3.39
N VAL A 308 -16.24 17.17 4.13
CA VAL A 308 -17.41 16.72 4.89
C VAL A 308 -17.72 17.75 5.97
N ARG A 309 -16.73 18.20 6.76
CA ARG A 309 -16.93 19.25 7.76
C ARG A 309 -17.35 20.57 7.13
N TYR A 310 -16.69 20.97 6.05
CA TYR A 310 -16.96 22.22 5.34
C TYR A 310 -18.44 22.31 4.90
N LEU A 311 -18.98 21.21 4.37
CA LEU A 311 -20.38 21.09 4.00
C LEU A 311 -21.30 21.00 5.22
N SER A 312 -20.95 20.23 6.25
CA SER A 312 -21.80 20.08 7.43
C SER A 312 -22.01 21.40 8.16
N GLU A 313 -20.96 22.23 8.29
CA GLU A 313 -21.06 23.58 8.88
C GLU A 313 -21.93 24.56 8.08
N ARG A 314 -22.29 24.20 6.84
CA ARG A 314 -23.18 24.96 5.94
C ARG A 314 -24.52 24.25 5.73
N GLY A 315 -24.89 23.31 6.61
CA GLY A 315 -26.15 22.57 6.52
C GLY A 315 -26.27 21.68 5.27
N GLY A 316 -25.13 21.22 4.75
CA GLY A 316 -25.05 20.35 3.57
C GLY A 316 -25.35 21.04 2.24
N ARG A 317 -25.26 22.38 2.20
CA ARG A 317 -25.47 23.19 1.00
C ARG A 317 -24.34 24.19 0.83
N LEU A 318 -24.02 24.48 -0.42
CA LEU A 318 -23.12 25.57 -0.80
C LEU A 318 -23.98 26.78 -1.21
N ALA A 319 -23.44 27.98 -1.05
CA ALA A 319 -24.13 29.23 -1.35
C ALA A 319 -24.51 29.33 -2.83
N ASP A 320 -23.58 28.97 -3.71
CA ASP A 320 -23.77 28.99 -5.17
C ASP A 320 -22.81 28.03 -5.89
N TYR A 321 -22.90 28.02 -7.22
CA TYR A 321 -22.04 27.22 -8.08
C TYR A 321 -20.58 27.68 -8.08
N ARG A 322 -20.29 28.94 -7.74
CA ARG A 322 -18.91 29.47 -7.66
C ARG A 322 -18.20 28.91 -6.44
N GLU A 323 -18.88 28.85 -5.29
CA GLU A 323 -18.35 28.19 -4.10
C GLU A 323 -18.10 26.70 -4.36
N ARG A 324 -19.03 26.02 -5.05
CA ARG A 324 -18.85 24.62 -5.49
C ARG A 324 -17.60 24.43 -6.34
N ASP A 325 -17.46 25.21 -7.39
CA ASP A 325 -16.36 25.05 -8.34
C ASP A 325 -15.02 25.40 -7.68
N LYS A 326 -14.98 26.38 -6.79
CA LYS A 326 -13.80 26.74 -6.01
C LYS A 326 -13.41 25.66 -5.00
N LEU A 327 -14.39 25.02 -4.34
CA LEU A 327 -14.16 23.86 -3.47
C LEU A 327 -13.57 22.68 -4.26
N LEU A 328 -14.13 22.40 -5.44
CA LEU A 328 -13.66 21.34 -6.32
C LEU A 328 -12.29 21.64 -6.93
N TYR A 329 -11.99 22.91 -7.23
CA TYR A 329 -10.64 23.34 -7.60
C TYR A 329 -9.66 22.98 -6.49
N TRP A 330 -9.94 23.37 -5.24
CA TRP A 330 -9.09 23.03 -4.10
C TRP A 330 -8.92 21.51 -3.95
N TYR A 331 -10.01 20.74 -4.02
CA TYR A 331 -9.99 19.28 -3.98
C TYR A 331 -9.05 18.69 -5.04
N VAL A 332 -9.17 19.12 -6.30
CA VAL A 332 -8.31 18.63 -7.38
C VAL A 332 -6.84 18.93 -7.10
N GLN A 333 -6.53 20.15 -6.67
CA GLN A 333 -5.16 20.55 -6.33
C GLN A 333 -4.57 19.67 -5.21
N THR A 334 -5.38 19.17 -4.27
CA THR A 334 -4.87 18.30 -3.19
C THR A 334 -4.30 16.98 -3.69
N PHE A 335 -4.91 16.31 -4.69
CA PHE A 335 -4.35 15.08 -5.26
C PHE A 335 -3.31 15.35 -6.34
N LEU A 336 -3.42 16.46 -7.08
CA LEU A 336 -2.38 16.86 -8.03
C LEU A 336 -1.06 17.18 -7.35
N TRP A 337 -1.06 17.62 -6.08
CA TRP A 337 0.16 18.01 -5.35
C TRP A 337 0.41 17.25 -4.05
N GLY A 338 -0.50 16.36 -3.65
CA GLY A 338 -0.18 15.27 -2.73
C GLY A 338 -0.12 15.79 -1.32
N ARG A 339 -1.07 16.69 -1.05
CA ARG A 339 -1.19 17.43 0.20
C ARG A 339 -1.11 16.50 1.41
N TYR A 340 -1.68 15.30 1.28
CA TYR A 340 -1.75 14.30 2.35
C TYR A 340 -0.86 13.06 2.14
N ALA A 341 0.13 13.09 1.23
CA ALA A 341 0.99 11.93 0.98
C ALA A 341 2.04 11.69 2.09
N GLY A 342 2.32 12.71 2.92
CA GLY A 342 3.30 12.65 4.00
C GLY A 342 2.65 12.63 5.40
N SER A 343 2.50 13.81 6.00
CA SER A 343 1.97 13.97 7.36
C SER A 343 0.47 14.28 7.34
N THR A 344 -0.34 13.30 6.92
CA THR A 344 -1.80 13.42 6.74
C THR A 344 -2.49 14.14 7.89
N GLU A 345 -2.25 13.70 9.14
CA GLU A 345 -2.89 14.28 10.33
C GLU A 345 -2.55 15.74 10.55
N THR A 346 -1.26 16.07 10.49
CA THR A 346 -0.79 17.44 10.71
C THR A 346 -1.35 18.38 9.65
N VAL A 347 -1.30 17.98 8.38
CA VAL A 347 -1.78 18.81 7.28
C VAL A 347 -3.29 18.98 7.34
N LEU A 348 -4.03 17.90 7.61
CA LEU A 348 -5.49 17.96 7.74
C LEU A 348 -5.93 18.86 8.89
N ASN A 349 -5.24 18.85 10.04
CA ASN A 349 -5.50 19.78 11.14
C ASN A 349 -5.27 21.24 10.74
N VAL A 350 -4.19 21.53 9.99
CA VAL A 350 -3.92 22.88 9.48
C VAL A 350 -5.03 23.34 8.53
N ASP A 351 -5.51 22.44 7.67
CA ASP A 351 -6.62 22.74 6.76
C ASP A 351 -7.94 22.97 7.50
N LEU A 352 -8.25 22.12 8.49
CA LEU A 352 -9.45 22.26 9.31
C LEU A 352 -9.45 23.61 10.03
N ALA A 353 -8.33 23.98 10.67
CA ALA A 353 -8.15 25.28 11.31
C ALA A 353 -8.31 26.46 10.32
N ALA A 354 -7.79 26.32 9.09
CA ALA A 354 -7.96 27.35 8.06
C ALA A 354 -9.43 27.53 7.62
N SER A 355 -10.25 26.48 7.77
CA SER A 355 -11.66 26.46 7.40
C SER A 355 -12.64 26.89 8.50
N GLU A 356 -12.20 27.01 9.75
CA GLU A 356 -13.04 27.35 10.92
C GLU A 356 -13.82 28.66 10.72
N GLN A 357 -13.15 29.72 10.22
CA GLN A 357 -13.85 30.95 9.85
C GLN A 357 -14.54 30.76 8.50
N LYS A 358 -15.88 30.82 8.47
CA LYS A 358 -16.65 30.53 7.25
C LYS A 358 -16.35 31.47 6.08
N GLU A 359 -16.24 32.79 6.33
CA GLU A 359 -15.89 33.73 5.27
C GLU A 359 -14.44 33.54 4.81
N GLY A 360 -14.24 33.45 3.48
CA GLY A 360 -12.90 33.33 2.89
C GLY A 360 -12.16 32.02 3.17
N ALA A 361 -12.84 30.99 3.70
CA ALA A 361 -12.24 29.69 4.01
C ALA A 361 -11.51 29.07 2.80
N LEU A 362 -12.17 29.02 1.63
CA LEU A 362 -11.57 28.47 0.42
C LEU A 362 -10.38 29.29 -0.08
N ASP A 363 -10.41 30.62 0.08
CA ASP A 363 -9.28 31.48 -0.28
C ASP A 363 -8.05 31.18 0.56
N ARG A 364 -8.23 31.00 1.87
CA ARG A 364 -7.13 30.62 2.77
C ARG A 364 -6.59 29.23 2.46
N LEU A 365 -7.47 28.26 2.23
CA LEU A 365 -7.09 26.90 1.85
C LEU A 365 -6.29 26.85 0.53
N ILE A 366 -6.70 27.63 -0.48
CA ILE A 366 -5.97 27.76 -1.75
C ILE A 366 -4.66 28.53 -1.55
N GLN A 367 -4.64 29.55 -0.70
CA GLN A 367 -3.42 30.29 -0.37
C GLN A 367 -2.39 29.38 0.32
N GLN A 368 -2.81 28.49 1.22
CA GLN A 368 -1.92 27.50 1.84
C GLN A 368 -1.31 26.55 0.81
N LEU A 369 -2.11 26.04 -0.14
CA LEU A 369 -1.58 25.25 -1.26
C LEU A 369 -0.50 26.01 -2.05
N ARG A 370 -0.71 27.32 -2.30
CA ARG A 370 0.26 28.18 -2.97
C ARG A 370 1.50 28.47 -2.12
N GLN A 371 1.39 28.52 -0.80
CA GLN A 371 2.54 28.67 0.09
C GLN A 371 3.40 27.40 0.10
N ASP A 372 2.76 26.24 0.09
CA ASP A 372 3.46 24.94 0.13
C ASP A 372 4.17 24.61 -1.19
N ARG A 373 3.51 24.88 -2.33
CA ARG A 373 4.00 24.51 -3.66
C ARG A 373 4.59 25.68 -4.46
N GLY A 374 4.13 26.91 -4.21
CA GLY A 374 4.32 28.03 -5.11
C GLY A 374 3.22 28.08 -6.17
N ASP A 375 3.59 27.82 -7.43
CA ASP A 375 2.64 27.83 -8.53
C ASP A 375 1.73 26.59 -8.49
N LEU A 376 0.45 26.76 -8.84
CA LEU A 376 -0.55 25.69 -8.97
C LEU A 376 -0.85 25.31 -10.42
N THR A 377 -0.14 25.91 -11.39
CA THR A 377 -0.26 25.52 -12.80
C THR A 377 0.25 24.09 -13.03
N VAL A 378 -0.39 23.43 -14.00
CA VAL A 378 0.01 22.13 -14.54
C VAL A 378 0.95 22.38 -15.70
N SER A 379 2.14 21.82 -15.64
CA SER A 379 3.15 21.89 -16.70
C SER A 379 3.11 20.64 -17.58
N PRO A 380 3.66 20.67 -18.80
CA PRO A 380 3.80 19.47 -19.63
C PRO A 380 4.61 18.36 -18.93
N GLN A 381 5.49 18.71 -17.99
CA GLN A 381 6.32 17.74 -17.26
C GLN A 381 5.51 16.91 -16.27
N ASP A 382 4.37 17.41 -15.79
CA ASP A 382 3.52 16.69 -14.82
C ASP A 382 2.85 15.45 -15.45
N PHE A 383 2.76 15.39 -16.77
CA PHE A 383 2.30 14.24 -17.55
C PHE A 383 3.41 13.25 -17.94
N LEU A 384 4.62 13.37 -17.37
CA LEU A 384 5.70 12.36 -17.50
C LEU A 384 5.44 11.08 -16.71
N GLY A 385 4.48 11.12 -15.78
CA GLY A 385 4.06 9.94 -15.03
C GLY A 385 3.65 8.80 -15.98
N TRP A 386 3.86 7.58 -15.51
CA TRP A 386 3.52 6.37 -16.23
C TRP A 386 2.75 5.44 -15.30
N SER A 387 1.92 4.57 -15.88
CA SER A 387 0.91 3.74 -15.19
C SER A 387 -0.40 4.43 -14.83
N ARG A 388 -1.37 3.61 -14.42
CA ARG A 388 -2.69 4.03 -13.91
C ARG A 388 -2.62 4.54 -12.46
N GLY A 389 -1.58 4.19 -11.71
CA GLY A 389 -1.31 4.72 -10.35
C GLY A 389 -0.70 6.11 -10.36
N ALA A 390 -0.22 6.57 -11.52
CA ALA A 390 0.34 7.91 -11.65
C ALA A 390 -0.66 8.99 -11.25
N ARG A 391 -0.20 9.90 -10.40
CA ARG A 391 -0.92 11.04 -9.82
C ARG A 391 -1.73 11.92 -10.79
N PHE A 392 -1.30 12.04 -12.04
CA PHE A 392 -1.97 12.81 -13.10
C PHE A 392 -2.92 11.99 -13.97
N TYR A 393 -3.02 10.68 -13.74
CA TYR A 393 -3.97 9.81 -14.42
C TYR A 393 -5.44 10.20 -14.15
N PRO A 394 -5.87 10.48 -12.89
CA PRO A 394 -7.22 10.98 -12.64
C PRO A 394 -7.53 12.30 -13.35
N LEU A 395 -6.52 13.17 -13.57
CA LEU A 395 -6.69 14.41 -14.32
C LEU A 395 -6.98 14.13 -15.80
N LEU A 396 -6.27 13.18 -16.42
CA LEU A 396 -6.58 12.77 -17.79
C LEU A 396 -8.01 12.23 -17.90
N TYR A 397 -8.44 11.37 -16.98
CA TYR A 397 -9.80 10.83 -16.95
C TYR A 397 -10.84 11.96 -16.78
N MET A 398 -10.63 12.84 -15.80
CA MET A 398 -11.46 14.01 -15.58
C MET A 398 -11.59 14.84 -16.85
N LEU A 399 -10.47 15.19 -17.48
CA LEU A 399 -10.46 15.97 -18.71
C LEU A 399 -11.27 15.30 -19.82
N THR A 400 -11.15 13.98 -20.01
CA THR A 400 -11.96 13.24 -20.98
C THR A 400 -13.45 13.45 -20.72
N ARG A 401 -13.89 13.30 -19.46
CA ARG A 401 -15.30 13.36 -19.08
C ARG A 401 -15.87 14.77 -19.16
N VAL A 402 -15.15 15.76 -18.64
CA VAL A 402 -15.64 17.16 -18.58
C VAL A 402 -15.56 17.85 -19.93
N SER A 403 -14.63 17.44 -20.79
CA SER A 403 -14.51 17.97 -22.17
C SER A 403 -15.42 17.24 -23.15
N ARG A 404 -16.16 16.21 -22.69
CA ARG A 404 -17.07 15.39 -23.51
C ARG A 404 -16.38 14.86 -24.77
N CYS A 405 -15.18 14.28 -24.60
CA CYS A 405 -14.41 13.77 -25.73
C CYS A 405 -15.23 12.79 -26.57
N THR A 406 -14.98 12.75 -27.87
CA THR A 406 -15.76 11.92 -28.81
C THR A 406 -15.07 10.57 -28.99
N ASP A 407 -15.79 9.49 -28.70
CA ASP A 407 -15.32 8.13 -28.91
C ASP A 407 -14.93 7.89 -30.37
N TRP A 408 -13.76 7.28 -30.59
CA TRP A 408 -13.17 7.13 -31.91
C TRP A 408 -13.88 6.12 -32.83
N GLY A 409 -14.68 5.20 -32.27
CA GLY A 409 -15.35 4.15 -33.02
C GLY A 409 -16.80 4.48 -33.29
N ASN A 410 -17.57 4.76 -32.23
CA ASN A 410 -19.02 4.98 -32.31
C ASN A 410 -19.43 6.46 -32.34
N GLY A 411 -18.51 7.40 -32.10
CA GLY A 411 -18.78 8.85 -32.15
C GLY A 411 -19.58 9.38 -30.96
N LEU A 412 -19.78 8.58 -29.90
CA LEU A 412 -20.51 9.00 -28.71
C LEU A 412 -19.68 9.99 -27.87
N GLU A 413 -20.35 10.96 -27.26
CA GLU A 413 -19.72 11.82 -26.24
C GLU A 413 -19.43 11.00 -24.98
N LEU A 414 -18.15 10.93 -24.59
CA LEU A 414 -17.64 10.28 -23.39
C LEU A 414 -17.95 11.10 -22.13
N SER A 415 -19.21 11.49 -21.95
CA SER A 415 -19.69 12.29 -20.84
C SER A 415 -20.03 11.45 -19.60
N ALA A 416 -20.22 12.11 -18.46
CA ALA A 416 -20.63 11.44 -17.23
C ALA A 416 -22.04 10.82 -17.26
N ASN A 417 -22.86 11.18 -18.25
CA ASN A 417 -24.24 10.73 -18.40
C ASN A 417 -24.41 9.47 -19.26
N LEU A 418 -23.31 8.87 -19.74
CA LEU A 418 -23.37 7.61 -20.47
C LEU A 418 -24.07 6.51 -19.64
N ARG A 419 -25.10 5.90 -20.23
CA ARG A 419 -25.93 4.86 -19.62
C ARG A 419 -25.60 3.48 -20.18
N GLY A 420 -25.79 2.43 -19.38
CA GLY A 420 -25.60 1.05 -19.80
C GLY A 420 -24.13 0.67 -20.04
N ARG A 421 -23.89 -0.31 -20.94
CA ARG A 421 -22.56 -0.88 -21.19
C ARG A 421 -21.52 0.14 -21.69
N TYR A 422 -21.94 1.23 -22.33
CA TYR A 422 -21.07 2.28 -22.87
C TYR A 422 -20.50 3.25 -21.82
N SER A 423 -20.92 3.12 -20.57
CA SER A 423 -20.46 3.98 -19.49
C SER A 423 -19.11 3.65 -18.90
N ARG A 424 -18.64 2.44 -19.16
CA ARG A 424 -17.35 1.96 -18.68
C ARG A 424 -16.31 2.31 -19.74
N LEU A 425 -15.45 3.26 -19.39
CA LEU A 425 -14.34 3.66 -20.25
C LEU A 425 -13.13 2.77 -19.99
N GLU A 426 -12.44 2.39 -21.05
CA GLU A 426 -11.21 1.62 -21.02
C GLU A 426 -10.03 2.49 -21.42
N VAL A 427 -8.88 2.20 -20.80
CA VAL A 427 -7.62 2.82 -21.19
C VAL A 427 -7.14 2.19 -22.48
N HIS A 428 -6.94 3.02 -23.49
CA HIS A 428 -6.32 2.65 -24.76
C HIS A 428 -4.92 3.28 -24.86
N HIS A 429 -3.93 2.47 -25.22
CA HIS A 429 -2.59 2.95 -25.59
C HIS A 429 -2.65 3.48 -27.02
N ILE A 430 -2.57 4.80 -27.17
CA ILE A 430 -2.66 5.47 -28.47
C ILE A 430 -1.68 4.85 -29.46
N PHE A 431 -0.41 4.78 -29.09
CA PHE A 431 0.56 3.91 -29.76
C PHE A 431 0.55 2.56 -29.04
N PRO A 432 0.07 1.48 -29.69
CA PRO A 432 -0.06 0.19 -29.04
C PRO A 432 1.28 -0.36 -28.54
N LYS A 433 1.25 -1.03 -27.39
CA LYS A 433 2.47 -1.60 -26.76
C LYS A 433 3.24 -2.50 -27.72
N ALA A 434 2.53 -3.41 -28.38
CA ALA A 434 3.12 -4.36 -29.33
C ALA A 434 3.81 -3.65 -30.51
N LEU A 435 3.27 -2.51 -30.95
CA LEU A 435 3.88 -1.72 -32.03
C LEU A 435 5.18 -1.06 -31.57
N LEU A 436 5.18 -0.43 -30.39
CA LEU A 436 6.36 0.25 -29.84
C LEU A 436 7.48 -0.73 -29.50
N TYR A 437 7.17 -1.90 -28.96
CA TYR A 437 8.18 -2.92 -28.65
C TYR A 437 8.75 -3.58 -29.91
N ARG A 438 7.93 -3.83 -30.95
CA ARG A 438 8.40 -4.39 -32.23
C ARG A 438 9.38 -3.49 -32.96
N ASN A 439 9.13 -2.17 -32.96
CA ASN A 439 10.00 -1.22 -33.66
C ASN A 439 11.34 -0.96 -32.94
N GLY A 440 11.45 -1.38 -31.67
CA GLY A 440 12.67 -1.29 -30.87
C GLY A 440 13.03 0.15 -30.47
N GLY A 441 13.43 0.36 -29.21
CA GLY A 441 14.01 1.63 -28.77
C GLY A 441 13.24 2.41 -27.70
N TYR A 442 12.03 1.98 -27.33
CA TYR A 442 11.24 2.64 -26.27
C TYR A 442 11.24 1.87 -24.96
N SER A 443 11.46 2.57 -23.87
CA SER A 443 11.41 2.02 -22.52
C SER A 443 9.97 1.84 -22.03
N ARG A 444 9.78 0.93 -21.07
CA ARG A 444 8.47 0.68 -20.47
C ARG A 444 7.78 1.94 -19.87
N PRO A 445 8.49 2.87 -19.21
CA PRO A 445 7.92 4.16 -18.81
C PRO A 445 7.42 5.02 -19.98
N GLU A 446 8.13 5.02 -21.11
CA GLU A 446 7.71 5.77 -22.30
C GLU A 446 6.44 5.15 -22.90
N VAL A 447 6.44 3.84 -23.12
CA VAL A 447 5.29 3.08 -23.64
C VAL A 447 4.03 3.29 -22.78
N ASN A 448 4.19 3.32 -21.46
CA ASN A 448 3.10 3.47 -20.50
C ASN A 448 2.94 4.90 -19.96
N ALA A 449 3.48 5.91 -20.66
CA ALA A 449 3.31 7.30 -20.28
C ALA A 449 1.82 7.67 -20.28
N ILE A 450 1.39 8.52 -19.33
CA ILE A 450 0.02 9.06 -19.32
C ILE A 450 -0.31 9.74 -20.66
N ALA A 451 0.67 10.42 -21.25
CA ALA A 451 0.53 11.05 -22.56
C ALA A 451 0.39 10.06 -23.73
N ASN A 452 0.53 8.76 -23.52
CA ASN A 452 0.17 7.71 -24.48
C ASN A 452 -1.21 7.09 -24.19
N PHE A 453 -1.90 7.51 -23.13
CA PHE A 453 -3.21 6.98 -22.79
C PHE A 453 -4.34 7.85 -23.34
N THR A 454 -5.40 7.20 -23.75
CA THR A 454 -6.70 7.80 -24.00
C THR A 454 -7.78 6.89 -23.45
N PHE A 455 -9.00 7.40 -23.28
CA PHE A 455 -10.12 6.63 -22.79
C PHE A 455 -11.12 6.44 -23.91
N LEU A 456 -11.55 5.20 -24.15
CA LEU A 456 -12.52 4.84 -25.18
C LEU A 456 -13.57 3.92 -24.59
N THR A 457 -14.70 3.74 -25.28
CA THR A 457 -15.61 2.64 -24.96
C THR A 457 -14.95 1.29 -25.25
N ARG A 458 -15.34 0.24 -24.51
CA ARG A 458 -14.80 -1.12 -24.70
C ARG A 458 -14.87 -1.60 -26.15
N GLU A 459 -16.02 -1.43 -26.79
CA GLU A 459 -16.23 -1.80 -28.20
C GLU A 459 -15.20 -1.14 -29.13
N THR A 460 -14.92 0.13 -28.92
CA THR A 460 -13.93 0.87 -29.72
C THR A 460 -12.51 0.45 -29.41
N ASN A 461 -12.19 0.18 -28.13
CA ASN A 461 -10.87 -0.31 -27.73
C ASN A 461 -10.56 -1.68 -28.39
N GLU A 462 -11.55 -2.58 -28.42
CA GLU A 462 -11.49 -3.87 -29.12
C GLU A 462 -11.40 -3.74 -30.65
N MET A 463 -11.91 -2.64 -31.23
CA MET A 463 -11.86 -2.40 -32.68
C MET A 463 -10.50 -1.89 -33.17
N VAL A 464 -9.83 -1.04 -32.37
CA VAL A 464 -8.55 -0.42 -32.75
C VAL A 464 -7.36 -1.36 -32.54
N THR A 465 -7.45 -2.25 -31.55
CA THR A 465 -6.44 -3.29 -31.22
C THR A 465 -4.99 -2.75 -31.20
N ASP A 466 -4.10 -3.33 -32.02
CA ASP A 466 -2.68 -3.05 -32.13
C ASP A 466 -2.30 -2.33 -33.43
N ARG A 467 -3.28 -1.68 -34.10
CA ARG A 467 -3.10 -0.96 -35.36
C ARG A 467 -2.18 0.25 -35.23
N ASP A 468 -1.50 0.59 -36.33
CA ASP A 468 -0.64 1.77 -36.38
C ASP A 468 -1.48 3.08 -36.32
N PRO A 469 -1.17 4.01 -35.41
CA PRO A 469 -1.85 5.32 -35.34
C PRO A 469 -1.86 6.08 -36.65
N ALA A 470 -0.80 5.99 -37.45
CA ALA A 470 -0.76 6.64 -38.75
C ALA A 470 -1.85 6.13 -39.71
N GLU A 471 -2.31 4.88 -39.53
CA GLU A 471 -3.37 4.29 -40.34
C GLU A 471 -4.76 4.53 -39.75
N TYR A 472 -4.96 4.19 -38.47
CA TYR A 472 -6.31 4.23 -37.90
C TYR A 472 -6.77 5.66 -37.56
N PHE A 473 -5.87 6.63 -37.35
CA PHE A 473 -6.25 8.04 -37.14
C PHE A 473 -6.93 8.65 -38.37
N GLU A 474 -6.50 8.32 -39.58
CA GLU A 474 -7.18 8.80 -40.81
C GLU A 474 -8.60 8.23 -40.93
N GLU A 475 -8.80 7.00 -40.45
CA GLU A 475 -10.14 6.40 -40.38
C GLU A 475 -11.02 7.12 -39.35
N VAL A 476 -10.48 7.43 -38.16
CA VAL A 476 -11.19 8.18 -37.13
C VAL A 476 -11.57 9.57 -37.63
N LEU A 477 -10.65 10.30 -38.28
CA LEU A 477 -10.93 11.64 -38.81
C LEU A 477 -12.02 11.65 -39.88
N ARG A 478 -12.03 10.62 -40.73
CA ARG A 478 -13.05 10.47 -41.78
C ARG A 478 -14.42 10.12 -41.22
N ARG A 479 -14.48 9.27 -40.19
CA ARG A 479 -15.75 8.83 -39.59
C ARG A 479 -16.32 9.87 -38.62
N HIS A 480 -15.47 10.45 -37.78
CA HIS A 480 -15.83 11.33 -36.67
C HIS A 480 -14.91 12.57 -36.64
N PRO A 481 -15.17 13.57 -37.50
CA PRO A 481 -14.37 14.80 -37.53
C PRO A 481 -14.34 15.50 -36.16
N GLY A 482 -13.15 15.88 -35.69
CA GLY A 482 -12.95 16.51 -34.37
C GLY A 482 -12.69 15.53 -33.22
N ALA A 483 -12.83 14.22 -33.44
CA ALA A 483 -12.64 13.23 -32.38
C ALA A 483 -11.18 13.18 -31.89
N LEU A 484 -10.19 13.19 -32.78
CA LEU A 484 -8.78 13.18 -32.37
C LEU A 484 -8.39 14.45 -31.59
N GLU A 485 -8.84 15.61 -32.05
CA GLU A 485 -8.62 16.90 -31.40
C GLU A 485 -9.23 16.94 -29.99
N SER A 486 -10.42 16.34 -29.82
CA SER A 486 -11.08 16.25 -28.51
C SER A 486 -10.26 15.45 -27.50
N HIS A 487 -9.40 14.53 -27.96
CA HIS A 487 -8.49 13.72 -27.13
C HIS A 487 -7.06 14.29 -27.04
N TRP A 488 -6.88 15.55 -27.47
CA TRP A 488 -5.59 16.26 -27.50
C TRP A 488 -4.51 15.55 -28.31
N ILE A 489 -4.90 14.92 -29.41
CA ILE A 489 -3.97 14.34 -30.38
C ILE A 489 -3.34 15.49 -31.19
N PRO A 490 -1.99 15.61 -31.25
CA PRO A 490 -1.33 16.55 -32.14
C PRO A 490 -1.71 16.28 -33.60
N MET A 491 -2.18 17.31 -34.32
CA MET A 491 -2.70 17.15 -35.68
C MET A 491 -1.64 17.18 -36.79
N ASP A 492 -0.36 17.31 -36.42
CA ASP A 492 0.75 17.10 -37.34
C ASP A 492 0.90 15.60 -37.63
N ARG A 493 0.57 15.21 -38.87
CA ARG A 493 0.60 13.82 -39.34
C ARG A 493 1.98 13.17 -39.22
N GLU A 494 3.06 13.94 -39.24
CA GLU A 494 4.40 13.39 -39.04
C GLU A 494 4.56 12.83 -37.61
N LEU A 495 3.86 13.39 -36.62
CA LEU A 495 3.89 12.91 -35.24
C LEU A 495 3.10 11.61 -35.03
N TRP A 496 2.30 11.16 -36.00
CA TRP A 496 1.56 9.90 -35.88
C TRP A 496 2.42 8.68 -36.20
N LYS A 497 3.57 8.89 -36.82
CA LYS A 497 4.52 7.83 -37.18
C LYS A 497 5.29 7.36 -35.96
N VAL A 498 5.54 6.05 -35.88
CA VAL A 498 6.23 5.41 -34.74
C VAL A 498 7.62 5.98 -34.50
N GLU A 499 8.33 6.44 -35.53
CA GLU A 499 9.67 7.03 -35.39
C GLU A 499 9.66 8.39 -34.69
N ASN A 500 8.50 9.06 -34.64
CA ASN A 500 8.31 10.36 -34.00
C ASN A 500 7.61 10.26 -32.63
N TYR A 501 7.46 9.06 -32.07
CA TYR A 501 6.70 8.83 -30.83
C TYR A 501 7.11 9.73 -29.65
N THR A 502 8.41 9.92 -29.40
CA THR A 502 8.85 10.80 -28.30
C THR A 502 8.41 12.26 -28.52
N ARG A 503 8.46 12.74 -29.77
CA ARG A 503 7.98 14.09 -30.15
C ARG A 503 6.47 14.18 -30.06
N PHE A 504 5.75 13.11 -30.37
CA PHE A 504 4.30 13.01 -30.15
C PHE A 504 3.96 13.16 -28.66
N LEU A 505 4.65 12.43 -27.78
CA LEU A 505 4.43 12.55 -26.34
C LEU A 505 4.72 13.97 -25.83
N GLU A 506 5.77 14.63 -26.33
CA GLU A 506 6.05 16.03 -26.00
C GLU A 506 4.91 16.97 -26.42
N ALA A 507 4.53 16.95 -27.69
CA ALA A 507 3.47 17.80 -28.21
C ALA A 507 2.12 17.55 -27.51
N ARG A 508 1.78 16.29 -27.25
CA ARG A 508 0.54 15.94 -26.55
C ARG A 508 0.54 16.42 -25.10
N ARG A 509 1.68 16.37 -24.39
CA ARG A 509 1.79 16.89 -23.02
C ARG A 509 1.54 18.39 -22.95
N GLU A 510 1.96 19.15 -23.96
CA GLU A 510 1.66 20.59 -24.05
C GLU A 510 0.15 20.85 -24.21
N LEU A 511 -0.51 20.11 -25.10
CA LEU A 511 -1.95 20.22 -25.31
C LEU A 511 -2.74 19.84 -24.05
N LEU A 512 -2.35 18.76 -23.37
CA LEU A 512 -2.96 18.29 -22.13
C LEU A 512 -2.77 19.30 -20.99
N ALA A 513 -1.56 19.85 -20.81
CA ALA A 513 -1.29 20.88 -19.80
C ALA A 513 -2.11 22.15 -20.05
N ALA A 514 -2.21 22.59 -21.31
CA ALA A 514 -3.04 23.74 -21.67
C ALA A 514 -4.53 23.48 -21.38
N ALA A 515 -5.04 22.29 -21.69
CA ALA A 515 -6.41 21.90 -21.40
C ALA A 515 -6.70 21.82 -19.88
N ALA A 516 -5.80 21.18 -19.12
CA ALA A 516 -5.85 21.13 -17.67
C ALA A 516 -5.96 22.52 -17.06
N ASN A 517 -5.05 23.43 -17.42
CA ASN A 517 -5.04 24.78 -16.88
C ASN A 517 -6.29 25.58 -17.25
N ARG A 518 -6.80 25.47 -18.48
CA ARG A 518 -8.07 26.12 -18.88
C ARG A 518 -9.23 25.65 -18.01
N PHE A 519 -9.35 24.34 -17.80
CA PHE A 519 -10.42 23.78 -16.97
C PHE A 519 -10.28 24.20 -15.50
N LEU A 520 -9.09 24.05 -14.92
CA LEU A 520 -8.82 24.40 -13.52
C LEU A 520 -9.02 25.89 -13.26
N GLN A 521 -8.60 26.76 -14.18
CA GLN A 521 -8.85 28.20 -14.08
C GLN A 521 -10.35 28.50 -14.19
N GLY A 522 -11.06 27.80 -15.08
CA GLY A 522 -12.52 27.91 -15.19
C GLY A 522 -13.27 27.53 -13.91
N LEU A 523 -12.80 26.51 -13.18
CA LEU A 523 -13.33 26.16 -11.85
C LEU A 523 -13.05 27.27 -10.83
N LEU A 524 -11.83 27.80 -10.81
CA LEU A 524 -11.44 28.85 -9.86
C LEU A 524 -12.22 30.15 -10.07
N ASP A 525 -12.44 30.54 -11.33
CA ASP A 525 -13.16 31.77 -11.71
C ASP A 525 -14.68 31.59 -11.65
N GLY A 526 -15.17 30.34 -11.57
CA GLY A 526 -16.59 30.02 -11.61
C GLY A 526 -17.26 30.47 -12.91
N VAL A 527 -16.65 30.16 -14.04
CA VAL A 527 -17.13 30.52 -15.40
C VAL A 527 -17.50 29.31 -16.26
N LEU A 528 -17.31 28.09 -15.74
CA LEU A 528 -17.65 26.87 -16.45
C LEU A 528 -19.17 26.69 -16.54
N PRO A 529 -19.73 26.32 -17.72
CA PRO A 529 -21.15 26.03 -17.87
C PRO A 529 -21.63 24.97 -16.87
N GLU A 530 -22.86 25.10 -16.37
CA GLU A 530 -23.43 24.09 -15.47
C GLU A 530 -23.54 22.72 -16.14
N PRO A 531 -23.22 21.62 -15.43
CA PRO A 531 -23.37 20.28 -15.99
C PRO A 531 -24.86 19.96 -16.17
N GLU A 532 -25.17 19.10 -17.13
CA GLU A 532 -26.52 18.54 -17.26
C GLU A 532 -26.87 17.72 -16.02
N LYS A 533 -28.14 17.73 -15.62
CA LYS A 533 -28.62 16.96 -14.47
C LYS A 533 -28.43 15.45 -14.71
N ALA A 534 -27.47 14.88 -14.01
CA ALA A 534 -27.25 13.43 -13.93
C ALA A 534 -28.08 12.83 -12.78
N PRO A 535 -28.53 11.55 -12.89
CA PRO A 535 -28.97 10.80 -11.72
C PRO A 535 -27.79 10.62 -10.74
N SER A 536 -28.09 10.48 -9.45
CA SER A 536 -27.08 10.20 -8.42
C SER A 536 -26.23 8.97 -8.80
N ILE A 537 -24.92 9.07 -8.62
CA ILE A 537 -24.00 7.95 -8.89
C ILE A 537 -24.26 6.80 -7.92
N LEU A 538 -24.81 7.12 -6.75
CA LEU A 538 -25.22 6.18 -5.70
C LEU A 538 -26.56 5.50 -5.98
N ASN A 539 -27.11 5.65 -7.19
CA ASN A 539 -28.23 4.84 -7.70
C ASN A 539 -27.78 3.89 -8.83
N ARG A 540 -26.52 3.97 -9.26
CA ARG A 540 -25.97 3.13 -10.32
C ARG A 540 -25.38 1.88 -9.68
N GLN A 541 -26.05 0.74 -9.81
CA GLN A 541 -25.40 -0.53 -9.54
C GLN A 541 -24.31 -0.74 -10.60
N VAL A 542 -23.05 -0.61 -10.18
CA VAL A 542 -21.91 -1.00 -11.00
C VAL A 542 -21.61 -2.46 -10.63
N PRO A 543 -21.43 -3.38 -11.59
CA PRO A 543 -20.87 -4.69 -11.27
C PRO A 543 -19.56 -4.45 -10.53
N VAL A 544 -19.50 -4.91 -9.28
CA VAL A 544 -18.30 -4.82 -8.45
C VAL A 544 -17.23 -5.61 -9.19
N VAL A 545 -16.33 -4.92 -9.89
CA VAL A 545 -15.14 -5.56 -10.44
C VAL A 545 -14.05 -5.31 -9.43
N SER A 546 -13.83 -6.34 -8.63
CA SER A 546 -12.80 -6.36 -7.62
C SER A 546 -11.44 -6.47 -8.30
N GLY A 547 -10.52 -5.62 -7.82
CA GLY A 547 -9.08 -5.74 -8.04
C GLY A 547 -8.36 -4.76 -8.95
N GLY A 548 -7.04 -4.89 -8.88
CA GLY A 548 -5.99 -4.15 -9.57
C GLY A 548 -5.12 -3.32 -8.62
N ILE A 549 -3.80 -3.51 -8.70
CA ILE A 549 -2.69 -2.69 -8.18
C ILE A 549 -3.10 -1.48 -7.33
N GLU A 550 -3.03 -1.65 -6.01
CA GLU A 550 -3.47 -0.67 -5.00
C GLU A 550 -2.37 0.32 -4.58
N SER A 551 -1.10 0.06 -4.94
CA SER A 551 0.02 0.91 -4.55
C SER A 551 1.21 0.91 -5.52
N ASP A 552 2.01 1.98 -5.50
CA ASP A 552 3.25 2.09 -6.28
C ASP A 552 4.28 0.99 -5.92
N ASP A 553 4.29 0.53 -4.67
CA ASP A 553 5.17 -0.54 -4.19
C ASP A 553 4.76 -1.92 -4.73
N GLU A 554 3.45 -2.15 -4.82
CA GLU A 554 2.87 -3.35 -5.44
C GLU A 554 3.09 -3.36 -6.96
N GLU A 555 2.91 -2.22 -7.62
CA GLU A 555 3.23 -2.11 -9.04
C GLU A 555 4.70 -2.45 -9.28
N LYS A 556 5.61 -1.93 -8.45
CA LYS A 556 7.03 -2.18 -8.57
C LYS A 556 7.37 -3.67 -8.37
N LEU A 557 6.76 -4.32 -7.39
CA LEU A 557 6.93 -5.75 -7.11
C LEU A 557 6.54 -6.62 -8.32
N LEU A 558 5.35 -6.39 -8.87
CA LEU A 558 4.84 -7.14 -10.03
C LEU A 558 5.68 -6.89 -11.29
N ARG A 559 6.27 -5.70 -11.41
CA ARG A 559 7.18 -5.37 -12.50
C ARG A 559 8.50 -6.11 -12.41
N GLU A 560 9.13 -6.10 -11.24
CA GLU A 560 10.34 -6.89 -10.96
C GLU A 560 10.08 -8.37 -11.19
N CYS A 561 8.88 -8.84 -10.84
CA CYS A 561 8.45 -10.21 -11.07
C CYS A 561 8.44 -10.56 -12.56
N ASN A 562 7.70 -9.79 -13.36
CA ASN A 562 7.56 -10.03 -14.80
C ASN A 562 8.91 -9.98 -15.55
N GLU A 563 9.80 -9.07 -15.15
CA GLU A 563 11.13 -8.96 -15.74
C GLU A 563 11.98 -10.21 -15.50
N LEU A 564 11.86 -10.82 -14.33
CA LEU A 564 12.58 -12.05 -14.02
C LEU A 564 12.06 -13.21 -14.88
N VAL A 565 10.74 -13.31 -15.10
CA VAL A 565 10.11 -14.32 -15.96
C VAL A 565 10.65 -14.27 -17.38
N VAL A 566 10.67 -13.07 -17.97
CA VAL A 566 11.16 -12.86 -19.35
C VAL A 566 12.64 -13.23 -19.47
N ARG A 567 13.45 -12.99 -18.42
CA ARG A 567 14.88 -13.38 -18.41
C ARG A 567 15.10 -14.89 -18.45
N GLN A 568 14.13 -15.68 -18.00
CA GLN A 568 14.19 -17.14 -18.13
C GLN A 568 13.76 -17.65 -19.51
N GLY A 569 13.49 -16.74 -20.46
CA GLY A 569 13.00 -17.10 -21.79
C GLY A 569 11.52 -17.46 -21.82
N LEU A 570 10.75 -17.08 -20.79
CA LEU A 570 9.30 -17.29 -20.72
C LEU A 570 8.54 -16.06 -21.25
N ALA A 571 7.25 -16.24 -21.56
CA ALA A 571 6.39 -15.18 -22.07
C ALA A 571 6.28 -14.01 -21.08
N GLU A 572 6.10 -12.80 -21.59
CA GLU A 572 5.85 -11.61 -20.78
C GLU A 572 4.39 -11.58 -20.32
N GLY A 573 4.18 -11.25 -19.05
CA GLY A 573 2.85 -11.14 -18.45
C GLY A 573 2.23 -9.76 -18.66
N GLU A 574 0.90 -9.73 -18.65
CA GLU A 574 0.05 -8.56 -18.80
C GLU A 574 -0.35 -8.00 -17.44
N LEU A 575 0.08 -6.78 -17.11
CA LEU A 575 -0.38 -6.11 -15.90
C LEU A 575 -1.84 -5.68 -16.00
N LEU A 576 -2.57 -5.81 -14.89
CA LEU A 576 -3.94 -5.33 -14.73
C LEU A 576 -4.86 -5.88 -15.84
N TYR A 577 -4.82 -7.20 -16.01
CA TYR A 577 -5.52 -7.99 -17.00
C TYR A 577 -6.99 -8.16 -16.62
N GLU A 578 -7.91 -7.75 -17.49
CA GLU A 578 -9.35 -7.86 -17.23
C GLU A 578 -9.86 -9.26 -17.61
N VAL A 579 -10.37 -9.99 -16.62
CA VAL A 579 -11.07 -11.26 -16.84
C VAL A 579 -12.53 -10.97 -17.15
N SER A 580 -13.00 -11.50 -18.29
CA SER A 580 -14.41 -11.42 -18.70
C SER A 580 -15.08 -12.79 -18.66
N ASP A 581 -16.37 -12.81 -18.33
CA ASP A 581 -17.24 -13.97 -18.40
C ASP A 581 -17.37 -14.45 -19.87
N PRO A 582 -17.11 -15.74 -20.16
CA PRO A 582 -17.09 -16.25 -21.53
C PRO A 582 -18.46 -16.23 -22.25
N GLU A 583 -19.58 -16.30 -21.51
CA GLU A 583 -20.92 -16.38 -22.09
C GLU A 583 -21.59 -15.01 -22.23
N SER A 584 -21.35 -14.09 -21.29
CA SER A 584 -21.99 -12.78 -21.21
C SER A 584 -21.08 -11.60 -21.60
N GLY A 585 -19.77 -11.82 -21.66
CA GLY A 585 -18.75 -10.81 -21.96
C GLY A 585 -18.57 -9.77 -20.85
N GLN A 586 -19.18 -9.96 -19.67
CA GLN A 586 -19.06 -9.01 -18.57
C GLN A 586 -17.73 -9.18 -17.83
N PRO A 587 -17.05 -8.08 -17.44
CA PRO A 587 -15.84 -8.18 -16.63
C PRO A 587 -16.14 -8.72 -15.24
N LEU A 588 -15.46 -9.81 -14.88
CA LEU A 588 -15.57 -10.50 -13.60
C LEU A 588 -14.54 -9.99 -12.59
N ALA A 589 -13.30 -9.73 -13.02
CA ALA A 589 -12.19 -9.33 -12.16
C ALA A 589 -11.08 -8.61 -12.95
N VAL A 590 -10.22 -7.85 -12.26
CA VAL A 590 -8.96 -7.34 -12.83
C VAL A 590 -7.79 -7.98 -12.07
N LEU A 591 -6.92 -8.67 -12.80
CA LEU A 591 -5.77 -9.39 -12.25
C LEU A 591 -4.51 -8.54 -12.30
N ASP A 592 -3.69 -8.54 -11.25
CA ASP A 592 -2.57 -7.62 -11.18
C ASP A 592 -1.47 -7.90 -12.21
N LEU A 593 -1.17 -9.18 -12.46
CA LEU A 593 -0.28 -9.62 -13.53
C LEU A 593 -0.74 -10.99 -14.04
N ALA A 594 -0.99 -11.15 -15.34
CA ALA A 594 -1.51 -12.40 -15.89
C ALA A 594 -0.79 -12.86 -17.17
N TRP A 595 -0.78 -14.17 -17.42
CA TRP A 595 -0.34 -14.80 -18.65
C TRP A 595 -1.52 -15.61 -19.21
N PRO A 596 -2.38 -14.99 -20.03
CA PRO A 596 -3.61 -15.62 -20.52
C PRO A 596 -3.35 -16.88 -21.38
N GLU A 597 -2.22 -16.92 -22.07
CA GLU A 597 -1.79 -18.06 -22.89
C GLU A 597 -0.81 -18.99 -22.13
N GLY A 598 -0.56 -18.71 -20.85
CA GLY A 598 0.46 -19.35 -20.04
C GLY A 598 1.89 -18.81 -20.25
N LEU A 599 2.81 -19.19 -19.36
CA LEU A 599 4.23 -18.79 -19.37
C LEU A 599 5.01 -19.34 -20.57
N GLN A 600 4.64 -20.52 -21.05
CA GLN A 600 5.04 -21.05 -22.35
C GLN A 600 3.76 -21.16 -23.18
N PRO A 601 3.54 -20.25 -24.15
CA PRO A 601 2.28 -20.18 -24.87
C PRO A 601 1.86 -21.53 -25.43
N ARG A 602 0.64 -21.97 -25.09
CA ARG A 602 0.04 -23.27 -25.47
C ARG A 602 0.67 -24.53 -24.85
N LEU A 603 1.69 -24.41 -24.02
CA LEU A 603 2.36 -25.52 -23.32
C LEU A 603 2.06 -25.51 -21.82
N THR A 604 1.84 -24.32 -21.25
CA THR A 604 1.44 -24.14 -19.85
C THR A 604 0.04 -23.53 -19.78
N GLN A 605 -0.71 -23.85 -18.72
CA GLN A 605 -2.02 -23.24 -18.47
C GLN A 605 -1.92 -21.73 -18.14
N PRO A 606 -3.01 -20.97 -18.26
CA PRO A 606 -3.04 -19.55 -17.89
C PRO A 606 -2.69 -19.36 -16.41
N VAL A 607 -1.90 -18.34 -16.09
CA VAL A 607 -1.45 -18.06 -14.71
C VAL A 607 -1.60 -16.58 -14.39
N ALA A 608 -1.82 -16.22 -13.14
CA ALA A 608 -1.94 -14.83 -12.70
C ALA A 608 -1.39 -14.62 -11.29
N ILE A 609 -0.88 -13.43 -11.01
CA ILE A 609 -0.49 -12.95 -9.69
C ILE A 609 -1.52 -11.91 -9.25
N LEU A 610 -2.01 -12.07 -8.02
CA LEU A 610 -3.04 -11.28 -7.36
C LEU A 610 -2.54 -10.87 -5.97
N VAL A 611 -1.91 -9.71 -5.87
CA VAL A 611 -1.23 -9.26 -4.65
C VAL A 611 -2.20 -8.45 -3.79
N ASN A 612 -2.50 -8.93 -2.58
CA ASN A 612 -3.44 -8.29 -1.65
C ASN A 612 -4.87 -8.12 -2.19
N GLU A 613 -5.25 -8.93 -3.17
CA GLU A 613 -6.56 -8.88 -3.81
C GLU A 613 -7.68 -9.52 -3.02
N SER A 614 -8.92 -9.12 -3.30
CA SER A 614 -10.08 -9.67 -2.60
C SER A 614 -10.35 -11.13 -3.00
N PRO A 615 -10.90 -11.97 -2.10
CA PRO A 615 -11.21 -13.38 -2.41
C PRO A 615 -12.11 -13.54 -3.64
N GLU A 616 -13.02 -12.59 -3.87
CA GLU A 616 -13.90 -12.56 -5.03
C GLU A 616 -13.12 -12.37 -6.34
N THR A 617 -12.05 -11.56 -6.36
CA THR A 617 -11.13 -11.41 -7.50
C THR A 617 -10.43 -12.73 -7.81
N VAL A 618 -9.98 -13.43 -6.77
CA VAL A 618 -9.26 -14.71 -6.90
C VAL A 618 -10.19 -15.82 -7.41
N GLU A 619 -11.43 -15.87 -6.91
CA GLU A 619 -12.43 -16.84 -7.34
C GLU A 619 -12.85 -16.62 -8.79
N ALA A 620 -13.08 -15.36 -9.19
CA ALA A 620 -13.37 -14.98 -10.57
C ALA A 620 -12.24 -15.37 -11.54
N ALA A 621 -10.98 -15.15 -11.14
CA ALA A 621 -9.80 -15.50 -11.92
C ALA A 621 -9.65 -17.02 -12.09
N ASN A 622 -9.81 -17.78 -11.00
CA ASN A 622 -9.79 -19.24 -11.04
C ASN A 622 -10.95 -19.81 -11.88
N GLY A 623 -12.14 -19.23 -11.77
CA GLY A 623 -13.32 -19.60 -12.57
C GLY A 623 -13.11 -19.36 -14.08
N ALA A 624 -12.29 -18.37 -14.44
CA ALA A 624 -11.87 -18.10 -15.82
C ALA A 624 -10.67 -18.93 -16.29
N GLY A 625 -10.23 -19.92 -15.50
CA GLY A 625 -9.18 -20.86 -15.88
C GLY A 625 -7.75 -20.39 -15.59
N PHE A 626 -7.57 -19.28 -14.87
CA PHE A 626 -6.26 -18.85 -14.40
C PHE A 626 -5.84 -19.61 -13.16
N ARG A 627 -4.55 -19.95 -13.10
CA ARG A 627 -3.91 -20.36 -11.87
C ARG A 627 -3.35 -19.15 -11.14
N CYS A 628 -3.93 -18.84 -9.99
CA CYS A 628 -3.64 -17.62 -9.26
C CYS A 628 -2.55 -17.80 -8.18
N PHE A 629 -1.71 -16.78 -8.00
CA PHE A 629 -0.64 -16.70 -7.01
C PHE A 629 -0.81 -15.41 -6.19
N ALA A 630 -0.77 -15.51 -4.86
CA ALA A 630 -1.00 -14.37 -3.97
C ALA A 630 0.26 -13.51 -3.75
N ASP A 631 1.42 -14.02 -4.16
CA ASP A 631 2.73 -13.40 -3.98
C ASP A 631 3.71 -13.87 -5.05
N THR A 632 4.79 -13.11 -5.26
CA THR A 632 5.78 -13.41 -6.30
C THR A 632 6.68 -14.59 -5.94
N GLU A 633 6.84 -14.92 -4.67
CA GLU A 633 7.71 -16.02 -4.21
C GLU A 633 7.12 -17.37 -4.60
N SER A 634 5.84 -17.59 -4.31
CA SER A 634 5.08 -18.78 -4.72
C SER A 634 4.98 -18.93 -6.24
N PHE A 635 4.92 -17.81 -6.97
CA PHE A 635 4.94 -17.79 -8.42
C PHE A 635 6.32 -18.15 -9.02
N PHE A 636 7.43 -17.78 -8.37
CA PHE A 636 8.76 -18.20 -8.81
C PHE A 636 9.05 -19.66 -8.51
N ASP A 637 8.61 -20.15 -7.35
CA ASP A 637 8.58 -21.57 -7.01
C ASP A 637 7.82 -22.38 -8.08
N TYR A 638 6.69 -21.82 -8.53
CA TYR A 638 6.08 -21.95 -9.85
C TYR A 638 7.00 -22.42 -10.97
N ILE A 639 7.71 -21.41 -11.43
CA ILE A 639 8.51 -21.44 -12.63
C ILE A 639 9.64 -22.46 -12.51
N GLU A 640 10.32 -22.51 -11.36
CA GLU A 640 11.45 -23.42 -11.15
C GLU A 640 11.05 -24.88 -11.20
N LYS A 641 9.96 -25.24 -10.50
CA LYS A 641 9.60 -26.64 -10.27
C LYS A 641 8.83 -27.24 -11.42
N GLU A 642 8.02 -26.45 -12.13
CA GLU A 642 7.08 -26.97 -13.11
C GLU A 642 7.21 -26.43 -14.53
N VAL A 643 7.81 -25.26 -14.70
CA VAL A 643 7.92 -24.66 -16.03
C VAL A 643 9.31 -24.91 -16.62
N LEU A 644 10.37 -24.71 -15.82
CA LEU A 644 11.77 -24.82 -16.27
C LEU A 644 12.46 -26.09 -15.76
N GLY A 645 12.00 -26.68 -14.65
CA GLY A 645 12.64 -27.85 -14.03
C GLY A 645 14.08 -27.61 -13.56
N THR A 646 14.48 -26.34 -13.44
CA THR A 646 15.81 -25.88 -13.07
C THR A 646 15.70 -24.57 -12.28
N PRO A 647 16.64 -24.27 -11.37
CA PRO A 647 16.64 -23.00 -10.63
C PRO A 647 16.69 -21.79 -11.58
N LEU A 648 16.05 -20.68 -11.17
CA LEU A 648 16.09 -19.44 -11.94
C LEU A 648 17.54 -18.95 -12.09
N ILE A 649 17.91 -18.54 -13.30
CA ILE A 649 19.24 -17.97 -13.55
C ILE A 649 19.31 -16.59 -12.87
N GLU A 650 20.01 -16.51 -11.74
CA GLU A 650 20.38 -15.27 -11.04
C GLU A 650 21.87 -14.92 -11.30
N GLU A 651 22.25 -14.59 -12.54
CA GLU A 651 23.60 -14.06 -12.81
C GLU A 651 23.64 -12.52 -12.83
N PRO A 652 24.76 -11.89 -12.40
CA PRO A 652 24.90 -10.44 -12.39
C PRO A 652 25.01 -9.91 -13.82
N VAL A 653 24.23 -8.89 -14.14
CA VAL A 653 24.20 -8.24 -15.46
C VAL A 653 25.61 -7.83 -15.91
N GLU A 654 26.16 -8.53 -16.90
CA GLU A 654 27.27 -8.02 -17.70
C GLU A 654 26.81 -6.78 -18.47
N LYS A 655 27.36 -5.62 -18.10
CA LYS A 655 27.14 -4.35 -18.79
C LYS A 655 27.69 -4.44 -20.21
N ARG A 656 26.82 -4.53 -21.22
CA ARG A 656 27.17 -4.12 -22.59
C ARG A 656 27.60 -2.64 -22.56
N LYS A 657 28.89 -2.41 -22.80
CA LYS A 657 29.51 -1.10 -22.98
C LYS A 657 28.76 -0.27 -24.03
N ARG A 658 28.09 0.82 -23.61
CA ARG A 658 27.84 2.03 -24.42
C ARG A 658 27.81 3.24 -23.50
N GLY A 659 28.28 4.36 -24.03
CA GLY A 659 28.79 5.54 -23.33
C GLY A 659 27.95 6.10 -22.18
N ASP A 660 28.74 6.48 -21.17
CA ASP A 660 28.53 7.25 -19.95
C ASP A 660 27.47 8.39 -20.04
N ASP A 661 26.38 8.23 -19.26
CA ASP A 661 25.86 9.21 -18.29
C ASP A 661 24.47 8.75 -17.77
N ARG A 662 24.42 7.78 -16.83
CA ARG A 662 23.27 7.55 -15.95
C ARG A 662 23.73 7.07 -14.55
N PRO A 663 23.03 7.47 -13.46
CA PRO A 663 23.47 7.21 -12.10
C PRO A 663 23.27 5.74 -11.72
N GLU A 664 24.25 5.16 -11.02
CA GLU A 664 24.22 3.78 -10.52
C GLU A 664 22.97 3.46 -9.66
N PRO A 665 22.46 2.21 -9.70
CA PRO A 665 21.32 1.79 -8.90
C PRO A 665 21.63 1.92 -7.40
N ARG A 666 20.70 2.51 -6.64
CA ARG A 666 20.86 2.76 -5.20
C ARG A 666 20.89 1.43 -4.44
N PRO A 667 21.94 1.14 -3.66
CA PRO A 667 22.02 -0.07 -2.85
C PRO A 667 21.07 -0.04 -1.64
N ARG A 668 20.61 -1.21 -1.18
CA ARG A 668 19.78 -1.37 0.04
C ARG A 668 20.54 -0.82 1.27
N PRO A 669 19.91 -0.04 2.17
CA PRO A 669 20.60 0.58 3.31
C PRO A 669 21.16 -0.44 4.29
N ALA A 670 22.37 -0.22 4.82
CA ALA A 670 22.88 -1.00 5.94
C ALA A 670 22.13 -0.68 7.26
N THR A 671 22.11 -1.61 8.21
CA THR A 671 21.31 -1.52 9.45
C THR A 671 22.18 -1.66 10.71
N PHE A 672 23.18 -0.79 10.88
CA PHE A 672 24.05 -0.78 12.06
C PHE A 672 24.32 0.64 12.62
N ASN A 673 23.41 1.60 12.37
CA ASN A 673 23.53 2.98 12.86
C ASN A 673 23.59 3.07 14.40
N ASP A 674 22.84 2.22 15.11
CA ASP A 674 22.79 2.27 16.57
C ASP A 674 24.13 1.82 17.19
N ALA A 675 24.74 0.76 16.66
CA ALA A 675 26.07 0.31 17.06
C ALA A 675 27.19 1.34 16.73
N CYS A 676 27.11 2.03 15.58
CA CYS A 676 28.01 3.15 15.31
C CYS A 676 27.86 4.28 16.34
N MET A 677 26.62 4.58 16.75
CA MET A 677 26.35 5.63 17.72
C MET A 677 26.87 5.29 19.10
N GLU A 678 26.78 4.05 19.58
CA GLU A 678 27.37 3.64 20.86
C GLU A 678 28.87 3.98 20.95
N ARG A 679 29.61 3.85 19.85
CA ARG A 679 31.03 4.26 19.78
C ARG A 679 31.20 5.78 19.80
N VAL A 680 30.35 6.50 19.07
CA VAL A 680 30.36 7.98 19.07
C VAL A 680 30.05 8.51 20.48
N GLU A 681 29.10 7.90 21.19
CA GLU A 681 28.74 8.23 22.57
C GLU A 681 29.92 8.03 23.51
N ARG A 682 30.61 6.89 23.40
CA ARG A 682 31.81 6.58 24.18
C ARG A 682 32.95 7.56 23.89
N HIS A 683 33.18 7.89 22.62
CA HIS A 683 34.25 8.79 22.21
C HIS A 683 34.00 10.25 22.63
N LEU A 684 32.76 10.72 22.51
CA LEU A 684 32.39 12.09 22.89
C LEU A 684 32.05 12.24 24.39
N GLY A 685 31.89 11.14 25.11
CA GLY A 685 31.47 11.13 26.52
C GLY A 685 30.08 11.73 26.74
N LYS A 686 29.18 11.60 25.75
CA LYS A 686 27.83 12.20 25.77
C LYS A 686 26.77 11.20 25.36
N THR A 687 25.59 11.32 25.95
CA THR A 687 24.40 10.51 25.61
C THR A 687 23.51 11.25 24.62
N PHE A 688 23.00 10.55 23.60
CA PHE A 688 22.20 11.15 22.55
C PHE A 688 20.78 10.55 22.50
N VAL A 689 19.81 11.42 22.26
CA VAL A 689 18.42 11.08 21.99
C VAL A 689 18.25 10.78 20.49
N LYS A 690 17.56 9.68 20.18
CA LYS A 690 17.22 9.24 18.81
C LYS A 690 16.02 10.02 18.27
N LEU A 691 16.27 10.92 17.31
CA LEU A 691 15.26 11.78 16.66
C LEU A 691 14.86 11.31 15.25
N GLY A 692 15.31 10.11 14.86
CA GLY A 692 15.04 9.48 13.57
C GLY A 692 16.09 8.42 13.22
N LYS A 693 16.05 7.92 11.98
CA LYS A 693 16.96 6.86 11.52
C LYS A 693 18.45 7.29 11.61
N VAL A 694 18.76 8.50 11.17
CA VAL A 694 20.14 9.03 11.10
C VAL A 694 20.42 10.22 12.02
N ARG A 695 19.40 10.79 12.68
CA ARG A 695 19.54 12.00 13.50
C ARG A 695 19.68 11.67 14.99
N ARG A 696 20.68 12.26 15.63
CA ARG A 696 20.97 12.12 17.06
C ARG A 696 21.27 13.50 17.63
N LYS A 697 20.75 13.82 18.82
CA LYS A 697 21.03 15.09 19.51
C LYS A 697 21.12 14.84 21.02
N THR A 698 22.00 15.53 21.73
CA THR A 698 22.03 15.47 23.21
C THR A 698 20.75 16.03 23.81
N SER A 699 20.41 15.61 25.03
CA SER A 699 19.18 16.05 25.73
C SER A 699 19.12 17.56 25.95
N ASP A 700 20.27 18.20 26.17
CA ASP A 700 20.44 19.66 26.29
C ASP A 700 20.50 20.38 24.92
N GLY A 701 20.51 19.63 23.81
CA GLY A 701 20.61 20.17 22.46
C GLY A 701 22.00 20.71 22.07
N SER A 702 23.02 20.58 22.92
CA SER A 702 24.35 21.17 22.68
C SER A 702 25.14 20.51 21.54
N VAL A 703 24.92 19.21 21.30
CA VAL A 703 25.60 18.45 20.24
C VAL A 703 24.61 17.74 19.33
N ALA A 704 24.79 17.87 18.02
CA ALA A 704 24.03 17.16 16.99
C ALA A 704 24.92 16.23 16.15
N VAL A 705 24.42 15.04 15.84
CA VAL A 705 25.14 14.06 15.00
C VAL A 705 24.21 13.51 13.92
N ILE A 706 24.72 13.47 12.69
CA ILE A 706 24.14 12.70 11.58
C ILE A 706 24.93 11.40 11.45
N CYS A 707 24.31 10.26 11.77
CA CYS A 707 24.91 8.94 11.64
C CYS A 707 24.39 8.24 10.38
N ALA A 708 25.23 8.10 9.37
CA ALA A 708 24.95 7.36 8.15
C ALA A 708 25.84 6.12 8.05
N VAL A 709 25.33 5.03 7.48
CA VAL A 709 26.06 3.76 7.36
C VAL A 709 26.02 3.26 5.92
N SER A 710 27.10 2.63 5.49
CA SER A 710 27.27 2.03 4.17
C SER A 710 27.79 0.61 4.34
N ARG A 711 27.33 -0.33 3.52
CA ARG A 711 28.03 -1.62 3.36
C ARG A 711 29.33 -1.39 2.57
N ALA A 712 30.25 -2.34 2.61
CA ALA A 712 31.39 -2.34 1.71
C ALA A 712 30.93 -2.72 0.30
N TYR A 713 31.37 -1.95 -0.70
CA TYR A 713 31.20 -2.28 -2.12
C TYR A 713 32.56 -2.68 -2.68
N PRO A 714 32.67 -3.81 -3.40
CA PRO A 714 33.91 -4.19 -4.05
C PRO A 714 34.27 -3.16 -5.14
N ASN A 715 35.52 -2.72 -5.14
CA ASN A 715 36.11 -1.87 -6.18
C ASN A 715 37.42 -2.52 -6.67
N GLU A 716 37.84 -2.22 -7.90
CA GLU A 716 39.04 -2.79 -8.56
C GLU A 716 40.35 -2.63 -7.77
N GLN A 717 40.37 -1.78 -6.73
CA GLN A 717 41.53 -1.41 -5.92
C GLN A 717 41.31 -1.54 -4.40
N GLY A 718 40.15 -2.05 -3.93
CA GLY A 718 39.85 -2.14 -2.49
C GLY A 718 38.34 -2.09 -2.14
N GLU A 719 38.00 -1.63 -0.94
CA GLU A 719 36.61 -1.50 -0.47
C GLU A 719 36.11 -0.04 -0.64
N GLY A 720 34.92 0.14 -1.20
CA GLY A 720 34.24 1.43 -1.32
C GLY A 720 33.05 1.57 -0.37
N TYR A 721 32.79 2.79 0.08
CA TYR A 721 31.64 3.15 0.90
C TYR A 721 30.94 4.37 0.33
N TRP A 722 29.62 4.35 0.39
CA TRP A 722 28.81 5.40 -0.20
C TRP A 722 27.78 5.92 0.78
N HIS A 723 27.88 7.21 1.12
CA HIS A 723 26.92 7.90 1.95
C HIS A 723 26.28 9.07 1.22
N ILE A 724 25.07 9.43 1.64
CA ILE A 724 24.32 10.56 1.09
C ILE A 724 24.17 11.65 2.16
N PHE A 725 24.57 12.86 1.80
CA PHE A 725 24.35 14.06 2.61
C PHE A 725 23.31 14.96 1.94
N LYS A 726 22.34 15.46 2.70
CA LYS A 726 21.20 16.24 2.18
C LYS A 726 21.14 17.62 2.85
N PRO A 727 20.54 18.64 2.22
CA PRO A 727 20.35 19.97 2.81
C PRO A 727 19.66 19.94 4.18
N ARG A 728 18.68 19.05 4.36
CA ARG A 728 18.02 18.84 5.67
C ARG A 728 18.94 18.30 6.77
N HIS A 729 20.04 17.62 6.42
CA HIS A 729 21.04 17.17 7.39
C HIS A 729 21.87 18.35 7.87
N GLU A 730 22.30 19.22 6.95
CA GLU A 730 22.96 20.49 7.26
C GLU A 730 22.08 21.40 8.12
N GLN A 731 20.81 21.61 7.75
CA GLN A 731 19.86 22.36 8.56
C GLN A 731 19.76 21.82 9.99
N PHE A 732 19.71 20.49 10.15
CA PHE A 732 19.69 19.86 11.47
C PHE A 732 20.99 20.07 12.26
N LEU A 733 22.15 19.91 11.62
CA LEU A 733 23.45 20.08 12.26
C LEU A 733 23.68 21.54 12.71
N ASN A 734 23.19 22.51 11.95
CA ASN A 734 23.22 23.93 12.32
C ASN A 734 22.35 24.30 13.52
N THR A 735 21.52 23.38 14.04
CA THR A 735 20.71 23.62 15.26
C THR A 735 21.47 23.39 16.57
N ALA A 736 22.76 23.05 16.52
CA ALA A 736 23.59 22.76 17.70
C ALA A 736 24.91 23.52 17.63
N ALA A 737 25.47 23.86 18.80
CA ALA A 737 26.76 24.56 18.89
C ALA A 737 27.93 23.69 18.43
N THR A 738 27.83 22.37 18.61
CA THR A 738 28.80 21.39 18.11
C THR A 738 28.09 20.34 17.27
N ALA A 739 28.64 20.03 16.10
CA ALA A 739 27.98 19.17 15.13
C ALA A 739 28.97 18.21 14.46
N TYR A 740 28.55 16.95 14.27
CA TYR A 740 29.36 15.92 13.62
C TYR A 740 28.57 15.12 12.59
N VAL A 741 29.29 14.56 11.63
CA VAL A 741 28.81 13.51 10.72
C VAL A 741 29.58 12.23 11.03
N ALA A 742 28.84 11.22 11.49
CA ALA A 742 29.35 9.89 11.76
C ALA A 742 29.06 8.97 10.57
N LEU A 743 30.11 8.45 9.92
CA LEU A 743 30.02 7.57 8.75
C LEU A 743 30.52 6.17 9.12
N GLY A 744 29.61 5.20 9.19
CA GLY A 744 29.94 3.79 9.42
C GLY A 744 30.26 3.07 8.11
N CYS A 745 31.49 2.59 7.96
CA CYS A 745 32.03 2.04 6.73
C CYS A 745 32.15 0.51 6.81
N GLY A 746 31.14 -0.21 6.30
CA GLY A 746 31.11 -1.67 6.22
C GLY A 746 30.74 -2.38 7.51
N SER A 747 31.22 -1.87 8.65
CA SER A 747 30.94 -2.40 9.98
C SER A 747 30.83 -1.27 11.02
N PRO A 748 30.21 -1.52 12.19
CA PRO A 748 30.27 -0.59 13.31
C PRO A 748 31.69 -0.43 13.86
N GLU A 749 32.65 -1.27 13.45
CA GLU A 749 34.04 -1.17 13.89
C GLU A 749 34.83 -0.05 13.20
N ARG A 750 34.33 0.43 12.06
CA ARG A 750 34.98 1.44 11.23
C ARG A 750 34.06 2.65 11.10
N VAL A 751 34.18 3.57 12.06
CA VAL A 751 33.37 4.80 12.11
C VAL A 751 34.26 6.01 11.95
N LEU A 752 33.97 6.83 10.93
CA LEU A 752 34.57 8.16 10.77
C LEU A 752 33.69 9.19 11.47
N LEU A 753 34.26 9.98 12.37
CA LEU A 753 33.56 11.08 13.05
C LEU A 753 34.14 12.42 12.58
N ILE A 754 33.46 13.06 11.63
CA ILE A 754 33.93 14.28 10.98
C ILE A 754 33.20 15.49 11.57
N PRO A 755 33.90 16.51 12.11
CA PRO A 755 33.27 17.76 12.50
C PRO A 755 32.55 18.42 11.32
N PHE A 756 31.32 18.88 11.52
CA PHE A 756 30.53 19.47 10.44
C PHE A 756 31.18 20.75 9.88
N SER A 757 31.89 21.51 10.71
CA SER A 757 32.68 22.68 10.29
C SER A 757 33.78 22.33 9.28
N GLU A 758 34.30 21.11 9.31
CA GLU A 758 35.29 20.63 8.35
C GLU A 758 34.63 20.01 7.12
N LEU A 759 33.50 19.32 7.30
CA LEU A 759 32.77 18.72 6.18
C LEU A 759 32.08 19.77 5.27
N ALA A 760 31.53 20.84 5.84
CA ALA A 760 30.71 21.81 5.11
C ALA A 760 31.45 22.45 3.92
N PRO A 761 32.71 22.92 4.05
CA PRO A 761 33.49 23.41 2.89
C PRO A 761 33.78 22.34 1.84
N TRP A 762 33.77 21.05 2.20
CA TRP A 762 34.08 19.98 1.25
C TRP A 762 32.94 19.71 0.29
N LEU A 763 31.69 20.01 0.70
CA LEU A 763 30.46 19.72 -0.05
C LEU A 763 30.48 20.30 -1.47
N GLU A 764 31.08 21.48 -1.67
CA GLU A 764 31.19 22.13 -2.99
C GLU A 764 31.92 21.24 -4.02
N GLY A 765 32.97 20.55 -3.58
CA GLY A 765 33.76 19.65 -4.41
C GLY A 765 33.25 18.21 -4.47
N LEU A 766 32.11 17.88 -3.85
CA LEU A 766 31.54 16.53 -3.92
C LEU A 766 30.56 16.37 -5.08
N ASP A 767 30.47 15.16 -5.62
CA ASP A 767 29.43 14.78 -6.59
C ASP A 767 28.04 15.11 -6.04
N THR A 768 27.16 15.66 -6.88
CA THR A 768 25.84 16.14 -6.48
C THR A 768 24.79 15.60 -7.44
N THR A 769 23.72 15.00 -6.92
CA THR A 769 22.54 14.65 -7.73
C THR A 769 21.41 15.61 -7.40
N VAL A 770 20.75 16.15 -8.43
CA VAL A 770 19.56 17.01 -8.30
C VAL A 770 18.31 16.16 -8.53
N THR A 771 17.36 16.23 -7.60
CA THR A 771 16.06 15.56 -7.71
C THR A 771 14.93 16.55 -7.48
N ALA A 772 13.69 16.15 -7.78
CA ALA A 772 12.49 16.92 -7.42
C ALA A 772 12.40 17.27 -5.93
N SER A 773 13.09 16.51 -5.05
CA SER A 773 13.16 16.75 -3.59
C SER A 773 14.32 17.63 -3.13
N GLY A 774 15.08 18.22 -4.07
CA GLY A 774 16.28 19.03 -3.83
C GLY A 774 17.60 18.30 -4.13
N PRO A 775 18.74 19.03 -4.12
CA PRO A 775 20.06 18.45 -4.35
C PRO A 775 20.52 17.60 -3.16
N TYR A 776 21.37 16.61 -3.40
CA TYR A 776 22.11 15.91 -2.35
C TYR A 776 23.52 15.55 -2.81
N TRP A 777 24.44 15.50 -1.85
CA TRP A 777 25.86 15.23 -2.07
C TRP A 777 26.20 13.77 -1.82
N HIS A 778 27.11 13.24 -2.62
CA HIS A 778 27.65 11.91 -2.49
C HIS A 778 28.98 11.94 -1.76
N LEU A 779 29.05 11.25 -0.62
CA LEU A 779 30.27 11.00 0.12
C LEU A 779 30.79 9.62 -0.30
N ARG A 780 31.70 9.59 -1.27
CA ARG A 780 32.32 8.36 -1.79
C ARG A 780 33.67 8.16 -1.12
N ILE A 781 33.79 7.13 -0.29
CA ILE A 781 34.99 6.85 0.48
C ILE A 781 35.60 5.55 -0.01
N TYR A 782 36.89 5.55 -0.33
CA TYR A 782 37.60 4.31 -0.65
C TYR A 782 38.62 3.98 0.42
N TYR A 783 38.69 2.70 0.75
CA TYR A 783 39.75 2.10 1.55
C TYR A 783 40.76 1.45 0.60
N GLN A 784 41.92 2.09 0.45
CA GLN A 784 42.98 1.65 -0.45
C GLN A 784 44.33 1.75 0.27
N ASN A 785 45.14 0.70 0.18
CA ASN A 785 46.48 0.63 0.80
C ASN A 785 46.50 0.99 2.31
N GLY A 786 45.43 0.66 3.05
CA GLY A 786 45.34 0.95 4.49
C GLY A 786 44.80 2.33 4.87
N HIS A 787 44.44 3.17 3.88
CA HIS A 787 44.00 4.54 4.10
C HIS A 787 42.56 4.75 3.60
N LEU A 788 41.75 5.52 4.34
CA LEU A 788 40.42 5.97 3.95
C LEU A 788 40.50 7.34 3.27
N ARG A 789 39.98 7.43 2.04
CA ARG A 789 39.99 8.70 1.28
C ARG A 789 38.60 9.05 0.75
N LEU A 790 38.19 10.30 0.93
CA LEU A 790 36.98 10.87 0.34
C LEU A 790 37.28 11.37 -1.07
N VAL A 791 36.58 10.82 -2.05
CA VAL A 791 36.69 11.21 -3.46
C VAL A 791 35.83 12.43 -3.75
N ARG A 792 36.38 13.31 -4.60
CA ARG A 792 35.80 14.59 -5.00
C ARG A 792 35.74 14.67 -6.53
N LYS A 793 34.93 15.62 -7.03
CA LYS A 793 34.79 15.93 -8.46
C LYS A 793 36.15 16.23 -9.10
N ARG A 794 36.26 15.99 -10.40
CA ARG A 794 37.46 16.32 -11.20
C ARG A 794 37.86 17.79 -10.99
N GLY A 795 39.10 18.01 -10.54
CA GLY A 795 39.62 19.34 -10.19
C GLY A 795 39.80 19.59 -8.69
N TYR A 796 39.32 18.69 -7.83
CA TYR A 796 39.54 18.73 -6.39
C TYR A 796 40.39 17.54 -5.94
N GLU A 797 41.33 17.76 -5.01
CA GLU A 797 42.12 16.68 -4.42
C GLU A 797 41.28 15.81 -3.48
N ALA A 798 41.57 14.51 -3.45
CA ALA A 798 40.97 13.58 -2.50
C ALA A 798 41.37 13.94 -1.07
N ILE A 799 40.46 13.75 -0.11
CA ILE A 799 40.69 14.12 1.30
C ILE A 799 41.03 12.87 2.08
N ASP A 800 42.15 12.89 2.80
CA ASP A 800 42.52 11.84 3.75
C ASP A 800 41.60 11.89 4.98
N LEU A 801 40.95 10.77 5.26
CA LEU A 801 39.98 10.62 6.33
C LEU A 801 40.50 9.87 7.55
N ASP A 802 41.74 9.37 7.53
CA ASP A 802 42.26 8.50 8.61
C ASP A 802 42.28 9.18 9.97
N ARG A 803 42.46 10.51 9.98
CA ARG A 803 42.44 11.32 11.20
C ARG A 803 41.08 11.40 11.88
N TYR A 804 40.00 11.08 11.16
CA TYR A 804 38.63 11.05 11.69
C TYR A 804 38.17 9.64 12.05
N LEU A 805 38.98 8.62 11.79
CA LEU A 805 38.65 7.26 12.17
C LEU A 805 38.66 7.16 13.70
N LEU A 806 37.52 6.78 14.27
CA LEU A 806 37.40 6.51 15.69
C LEU A 806 38.22 5.26 16.03
N ARG A 807 39.45 5.48 16.50
CA ARG A 807 40.26 4.46 17.13
C ARG A 807 39.74 4.25 18.55
N GLU A 808 39.76 3.01 19.03
CA GLU A 808 39.45 2.76 20.43
C GLU A 808 40.42 3.57 21.32
N PRO A 809 39.93 4.23 22.38
CA PRO A 809 40.79 4.89 23.35
C PRO A 809 41.67 3.90 24.12
#